data_AF-A0A4Q3V0M9-F1
#
_entry.id   AF-A0A4Q3V0M9-F1
#
_cell.length_a   1.000
_cell.length_b   1.000
_cell.length_c   1.000
_cell.angle_alpha   90.00
_cell.angle_beta   90.00
_cell.angle_gamma   90.00
#
_symmetry.space_group_name_H-M   'P 1'
#
loop_
_entity.id
_entity.type
_entity.pdbx_description
1 polymer ?
#
loop_
_entity_poly.entity_id
_entity_poly.type
_entity_poly.pdbx_seq_one_letter_code
_entity_poly.pdbx_strand_id
1 'polypeptide(L)'
;GSGGRHIWFLYPGRKVPSVRSPWPDHPHLDLRGDGGYVVAPCSMHLSGQRYAWDASSDPFEGQVLAPAPDWLLELIDGLATAAPRSKGAGDRTTGAGTSEAKGPMEIPGQIGEGGRNDTLFRIGASMRGYGADEADILGELLVINRERCVPPLPIRDIQRIAASAANYSANRVAKERPKPDFGPPPRSRGRGGDGRDEPPAFELNEVGNVRRFDHLYGEDLRYVSLWGRWLVWDGYRWHGDETGGAPIFQRTMEMFRNMLQEAFATEDRAKRAELSEWAGKCHNRAKIDNVVVMARQMPGIPIIPDQLDQMKNLLNVANGTLDLQTGELRPGRREDLITKQIDITYDPDAQCPIWLSFLETVLPDEELRNFIWKALGYSLTGLTTEQCLFFCYGNTGNNGKSTFIETVQHIFGEYGKNTPTESLMAKKNADGPTNHLARLKEARIVTASETDQGARFDEALLKRLTGGDTITCRFLNQEFFDYVPEFKIWLVGNHKPLIKGTDDAIWRRIRLIPFEVTVPAEQRDRQLKEKLRAEFPGILAWMVQGCLAWRLEKLGTASAIQQATANYRVDSDSLTDFFEANVATGLPGNRLRAKEAYERYKKWAKAGGENEMSLTRFGKALVERGVMKDKDELGVYYKDICLKAEYVADPEEE
;
A
#
# COMPACT_ATOMS: atom_id res chain seq x y z
N GLY A 1 17.24 19.12 2.11
CA GLY A 1 18.23 19.27 1.02
C GLY A 1 19.67 19.11 1.53
N SER A 2 20.65 19.32 0.64
CA SER A 2 22.11 19.33 0.92
C SER A 2 22.64 20.62 1.56
N GLY A 3 21.75 21.58 1.89
CA GLY A 3 22.11 22.91 2.41
C GLY A 3 22.18 24.02 1.35
N GLY A 4 22.08 23.67 0.06
CA GLY A 4 21.95 24.65 -1.04
C GLY A 4 20.54 25.22 -1.19
N ARG A 5 20.42 26.34 -1.89
CA ARG A 5 19.15 27.02 -2.22
C ARG A 5 18.97 27.07 -3.73
N HIS A 6 17.73 26.92 -4.20
CA HIS A 6 17.36 27.16 -5.60
C HIS A 6 16.54 28.45 -5.67
N ILE A 7 16.85 29.30 -6.64
CA ILE A 7 16.09 30.51 -6.95
C ILE A 7 15.44 30.29 -8.31
N TRP A 8 14.11 30.44 -8.37
CA TRP A 8 13.32 30.16 -9.56
C TRP A 8 12.86 31.46 -10.22
N PHE A 9 12.98 31.52 -11.54
CA PHE A 9 12.46 32.61 -12.37
C PHE A 9 11.61 32.04 -13.49
N LEU A 10 10.70 32.85 -14.03
CA LEU A 10 9.93 32.51 -15.22
C LEU A 10 10.90 32.29 -16.39
N TYR A 11 10.68 31.21 -17.14
CA TYR A 11 11.48 30.90 -18.31
C TYR A 11 11.36 32.02 -19.37
N PRO A 12 12.47 32.59 -19.88
CA PRO A 12 12.44 33.79 -20.71
C PRO A 12 11.98 33.55 -22.16
N GLY A 13 11.54 32.33 -22.49
CA GLY A 13 11.11 31.97 -23.86
C GLY A 13 12.26 31.86 -24.87
N ARG A 14 13.51 31.88 -24.41
CA ARG A 14 14.72 31.70 -25.21
C ARG A 14 15.65 30.68 -24.55
N LYS A 15 16.54 30.08 -25.35
CA LYS A 15 17.44 29.02 -24.88
C LYS A 15 18.36 29.51 -23.75
N VAL A 16 18.33 28.84 -22.60
CA VAL A 16 19.19 29.05 -21.44
C VAL A 16 20.02 27.78 -21.22
N PRO A 17 21.35 27.82 -21.23
CA PRO A 17 22.17 26.64 -21.03
C PRO A 17 22.14 26.13 -19.57
N SER A 18 22.36 24.84 -19.38
CA SER A 18 22.55 24.24 -18.05
C SER A 18 24.04 24.04 -17.79
N VAL A 19 24.64 24.83 -16.89
CA VAL A 19 26.09 24.90 -16.68
C VAL A 19 26.39 24.96 -15.18
N ARG A 20 27.32 24.11 -14.72
CA ARG A 20 27.84 24.13 -13.36
C ARG A 20 28.90 25.23 -13.24
N SER A 21 28.80 26.09 -12.23
CA SER A 21 29.78 27.14 -11.95
C SER A 21 30.17 28.01 -13.17
N PRO A 22 29.21 28.60 -13.92
CA PRO A 22 29.52 29.29 -15.18
C PRO A 22 30.32 30.58 -14.99
N TRP A 23 30.31 31.15 -13.78
CA TRP A 23 31.03 32.39 -13.46
C TRP A 23 32.23 32.08 -12.55
N PRO A 24 33.48 32.34 -13.00
CA PRO A 24 34.69 32.06 -12.23
C PRO A 24 34.75 32.74 -10.87
N ASP A 25 34.23 33.97 -10.76
CA ASP A 25 34.21 34.75 -9.52
C ASP A 25 33.12 34.27 -8.54
N HIS A 26 32.21 33.40 -9.00
CA HIS A 26 31.13 32.82 -8.23
C HIS A 26 31.05 31.29 -8.44
N PRO A 27 32.08 30.53 -8.04
CA PRO A 27 32.20 29.10 -8.36
C PRO A 27 31.15 28.22 -7.66
N HIS A 28 30.37 28.80 -6.74
CA HIS A 28 29.32 28.11 -5.99
C HIS A 28 27.93 28.26 -6.60
N LEU A 29 27.79 29.01 -7.70
CA LEU A 29 26.51 29.21 -8.38
C LEU A 29 26.39 28.31 -9.61
N ASP A 30 25.30 27.56 -9.68
CA ASP A 30 24.95 26.76 -10.86
C ASP A 30 23.84 27.45 -11.65
N LEU A 31 23.92 27.41 -12.98
CA LEU A 31 22.83 27.82 -13.87
C LEU A 31 22.11 26.59 -14.39
N ARG A 32 20.80 26.50 -14.16
CA ARG A 32 19.96 25.37 -14.60
C ARG A 32 18.87 25.89 -15.55
N GLY A 33 19.15 25.81 -16.85
CA GLY A 33 18.20 26.10 -17.93
C GLY A 33 17.74 24.83 -18.67
N ASP A 34 17.62 24.90 -19.98
CA ASP A 34 17.11 23.84 -20.86
C ASP A 34 17.85 22.51 -20.70
N GLY A 35 17.09 21.42 -20.57
CA GLY A 35 17.60 20.07 -20.37
C GLY A 35 18.25 19.83 -19.00
N GLY A 36 18.28 20.85 -18.12
CA GLY A 36 18.72 20.72 -16.73
C GLY A 36 17.63 20.19 -15.82
N TYR A 37 18.02 19.37 -14.85
CA TYR A 37 17.12 18.88 -13.80
C TYR A 37 17.48 19.52 -12.46
N VAL A 38 16.46 19.78 -11.65
CA VAL A 38 16.61 20.17 -10.24
C VAL A 38 15.67 19.32 -9.40
N VAL A 39 16.05 19.10 -8.14
CA VAL A 39 15.19 18.41 -7.18
C VAL A 39 14.12 19.38 -6.69
N ALA A 40 12.84 19.06 -6.92
CA ALA A 40 11.71 19.92 -6.57
C ALA A 40 11.37 19.84 -5.06
N PRO A 41 10.75 20.89 -4.49
CA PRO A 41 10.18 20.84 -3.13
C PRO A 41 9.23 19.65 -2.92
N CYS A 42 9.10 19.22 -1.67
CA CYS A 42 8.53 17.95 -1.20
C CYS A 42 9.38 16.68 -1.45
N SER A 43 10.41 16.75 -2.31
CA SER A 43 11.34 15.63 -2.52
C SER A 43 12.22 15.38 -1.28
N MET A 44 12.51 14.11 -1.02
CA MET A 44 13.35 13.68 0.11
C MET A 44 14.82 13.63 -0.32
N HIS A 45 15.69 14.40 0.34
CA HIS A 45 17.13 14.33 0.10
C HIS A 45 17.75 13.13 0.84
N LEU A 46 18.88 12.60 0.34
CA LEU A 46 19.63 11.51 0.97
C LEU A 46 20.06 11.78 2.42
N SER A 47 20.11 13.06 2.82
CA SER A 47 20.35 13.48 4.21
C SER A 47 19.13 13.34 5.14
N GLY A 48 17.99 12.85 4.64
CA GLY A 48 16.72 12.77 5.36
C GLY A 48 15.95 14.10 5.42
N GLN A 49 16.56 15.21 5.04
CA GLN A 49 15.94 16.54 5.02
C GLN A 49 15.14 16.75 3.73
N ARG A 50 13.87 17.17 3.84
CA ARG A 50 13.05 17.48 2.66
C ARG A 50 13.52 18.76 1.98
N TYR A 51 13.31 18.84 0.67
CA TYR A 51 13.26 20.13 -0.01
C TYR A 51 11.89 20.75 0.30
N ALA A 52 11.85 22.04 0.62
CA ALA A 52 10.63 22.77 0.89
C ALA A 52 10.71 24.13 0.21
N TRP A 53 9.57 24.73 -0.11
CA TRP A 53 9.52 26.14 -0.43
C TRP A 53 9.84 26.93 0.83
N ASP A 54 10.59 28.02 0.68
CA ASP A 54 10.63 29.03 1.72
C ASP A 54 9.20 29.61 1.83
N ALA A 55 8.67 29.78 3.04
CA ALA A 55 7.24 30.01 3.30
C ALA A 55 6.68 31.29 2.63
N SER A 56 7.56 32.16 2.11
CA SER A 56 7.23 33.37 1.35
C SER A 56 7.24 33.19 -0.18
N SER A 57 7.51 31.98 -0.68
CA SER A 57 7.81 31.69 -2.10
C SER A 57 7.10 30.44 -2.65
N ASP A 58 5.97 30.03 -2.05
CA ASP A 58 5.18 28.90 -2.55
C ASP A 58 4.42 29.29 -3.85
N PRO A 59 4.78 28.74 -5.02
CA PRO A 59 4.10 29.05 -6.28
C PRO A 59 2.69 28.43 -6.37
N PHE A 60 2.32 27.53 -5.45
CA PHE A 60 1.01 26.89 -5.40
C PHE A 60 -0.04 27.71 -4.63
N GLU A 61 0.35 28.81 -3.98
CA GLU A 61 -0.55 29.81 -3.38
C GLU A 61 -0.94 30.94 -4.37
N GLY A 62 -0.94 30.66 -5.68
CA GLY A 62 -1.39 31.60 -6.71
C GLY A 62 -0.37 32.70 -7.08
N GLN A 63 0.88 32.61 -6.62
CA GLN A 63 1.95 33.50 -7.04
C GLN A 63 2.57 33.04 -8.37
N VAL A 64 2.68 33.96 -9.32
CA VAL A 64 3.38 33.74 -10.59
C VAL A 64 4.88 33.96 -10.38
N LEU A 65 5.73 33.05 -10.89
CA LEU A 65 7.19 33.21 -10.85
C LEU A 65 7.61 34.56 -11.44
N ALA A 66 8.50 35.28 -10.76
CA ALA A 66 9.04 36.53 -11.26
C ALA A 66 9.86 36.31 -12.55
N PRO A 67 9.81 37.23 -13.54
CA PRO A 67 10.73 37.17 -14.67
C PRO A 67 12.18 37.24 -14.21
N ALA A 68 13.07 36.59 -14.94
CA ALA A 68 14.51 36.70 -14.69
C ALA A 68 14.96 38.15 -14.87
N PRO A 69 15.71 38.75 -13.93
CA PRO A 69 16.19 40.12 -14.07
C PRO A 69 17.07 40.32 -15.31
N ASP A 70 16.99 41.49 -15.94
CA ASP A 70 17.74 41.80 -17.17
C ASP A 70 19.26 41.62 -17.00
N TRP A 71 19.82 42.03 -15.87
CA TRP A 71 21.24 41.84 -15.57
C TRP A 71 21.68 40.36 -15.54
N LEU A 72 20.78 39.46 -15.13
CA LEU A 72 21.04 38.02 -15.11
C LEU A 72 20.98 37.46 -16.54
N LEU A 73 20.02 37.93 -17.34
CA LEU A 73 19.89 37.57 -18.76
C LEU A 73 21.11 38.03 -19.57
N GLU A 74 21.64 39.22 -19.31
CA GLU A 74 22.87 39.74 -19.91
C GLU A 74 24.11 38.90 -19.52
N LEU A 75 24.22 38.49 -18.25
CA LEU A 75 25.27 37.59 -17.77
C LEU A 75 25.20 36.22 -18.46
N ILE A 76 24.00 35.70 -18.71
CA ILE A 76 23.78 34.44 -19.43
C ILE A 76 24.19 34.57 -20.90
N ASP A 77 23.87 35.69 -21.54
CA ASP A 77 24.26 35.96 -22.94
C ASP A 77 25.78 36.09 -23.09
N GLY A 78 26.45 36.65 -22.08
CA GLY A 78 27.91 36.69 -21.99
C GLY A 78 28.58 35.31 -21.98
N LEU A 79 27.89 34.26 -21.52
CA LEU A 79 28.42 32.89 -21.53
C LEU A 79 28.46 32.27 -22.94
N ALA A 80 27.58 32.72 -23.84
CA ALA A 80 27.53 32.21 -25.21
C ALA A 80 28.65 32.76 -26.11
N THR A 81 29.38 33.79 -25.67
CA THR A 81 30.39 34.50 -26.47
C THR A 81 31.85 34.16 -26.12
N ALA A 82 32.10 33.34 -25.08
CA ALA A 82 33.45 32.97 -24.66
C ALA A 82 33.92 31.62 -25.22
N ALA A 83 34.89 31.64 -26.15
CA ALA A 83 35.58 30.45 -26.66
C ALA A 83 36.58 29.84 -25.62
N PRO A 84 36.84 28.52 -25.64
CA PRO A 84 37.53 27.83 -24.55
C PRO A 84 39.06 28.00 -24.59
N ARG A 85 39.69 28.36 -23.46
CA ARG A 85 41.16 28.36 -23.29
C ARG A 85 41.61 27.46 -22.14
N SER A 86 42.71 26.77 -22.42
CA SER A 86 43.51 25.85 -21.60
C SER A 86 43.99 26.44 -20.27
N LYS A 87 44.00 25.62 -19.20
CA LYS A 87 44.56 25.95 -17.88
C LYS A 87 46.06 25.65 -17.80
N GLY A 88 46.84 26.60 -17.29
CA GLY A 88 48.23 26.44 -16.87
C GLY A 88 48.39 26.49 -15.35
N ALA A 89 49.23 25.57 -14.85
CA ALA A 89 50.07 25.56 -13.63
C ALA A 89 49.56 26.19 -12.31
N GLY A 90 49.43 25.34 -11.28
CA GLY A 90 49.36 25.74 -9.88
C GLY A 90 50.68 25.48 -9.15
N ASP A 91 51.09 26.44 -8.33
CA ASP A 91 52.21 26.38 -7.40
C ASP A 91 51.82 25.66 -6.09
N ARG A 92 52.80 25.02 -5.45
CA ARG A 92 52.67 24.17 -4.26
C ARG A 92 52.73 25.02 -2.98
N THR A 93 51.94 24.64 -1.97
CA THR A 93 52.38 24.77 -0.57
C THR A 93 51.68 23.73 0.32
N THR A 94 52.49 23.17 1.21
CA THR A 94 52.19 22.14 2.20
C THR A 94 51.53 22.72 3.45
N GLY A 95 50.53 22.04 4.00
CA GLY A 95 49.97 22.35 5.31
C GLY A 95 49.23 21.15 5.90
N ALA A 96 49.79 20.58 6.97
CA ALA A 96 49.14 19.58 7.81
C ALA A 96 47.99 20.22 8.59
N GLY A 97 46.81 19.59 8.55
CA GLY A 97 45.60 20.06 9.25
C GLY A 97 44.58 18.92 9.38
N THR A 98 44.08 18.77 10.59
CA THR A 98 43.09 17.81 11.12
C THR A 98 41.88 17.55 10.22
N SER A 99 41.49 16.27 10.06
CA SER A 99 40.46 15.84 9.11
C SER A 99 39.04 16.11 9.60
N GLU A 100 38.41 17.17 9.09
CA GLU A 100 36.96 17.25 8.95
C GLU A 100 36.51 16.35 7.78
N ALA A 101 35.40 15.63 7.96
CA ALA A 101 34.88 14.67 6.98
C ALA A 101 34.40 15.37 5.70
N LYS A 102 35.27 15.42 4.69
CA LYS A 102 34.95 15.81 3.31
C LYS A 102 34.01 14.76 2.69
N GLY A 103 33.05 15.23 1.88
CA GLY A 103 32.22 14.38 1.02
C GLY A 103 33.04 13.56 0.02
N PRO A 104 32.40 12.66 -0.77
CA PRO A 104 33.10 11.74 -1.65
C PRO A 104 34.04 12.50 -2.60
N MET A 105 35.27 12.00 -2.69
CA MET A 105 36.34 12.63 -3.48
C MET A 105 35.92 12.73 -4.96
N GLU A 106 35.86 13.95 -5.51
CA GLU A 106 35.63 14.14 -6.95
C GLU A 106 36.80 13.54 -7.75
N ILE A 107 36.48 12.63 -8.68
CA ILE A 107 37.47 11.95 -9.51
C ILE A 107 37.92 12.89 -10.64
N PRO A 108 39.23 13.21 -10.76
CA PRO A 108 39.74 14.05 -11.84
C PRO A 108 39.39 13.52 -13.24
N GLY A 109 39.32 14.42 -14.23
CA GLY A 109 38.98 14.07 -15.62
C GLY A 109 40.03 13.20 -16.32
N GLN A 110 41.26 13.70 -16.47
CA GLN A 110 42.43 12.93 -16.95
C GLN A 110 43.53 12.95 -15.88
N ILE A 111 44.19 11.81 -15.70
CA ILE A 111 45.23 11.58 -14.70
C ILE A 111 46.55 11.29 -15.44
N GLY A 112 47.37 12.32 -15.62
CA GLY A 112 48.65 12.24 -16.34
C GLY A 112 49.81 11.67 -15.52
N GLU A 113 50.96 11.47 -16.17
CA GLU A 113 52.17 10.95 -15.53
C GLU A 113 52.63 11.79 -14.35
N GLY A 114 53.06 11.13 -13.26
CA GLY A 114 53.53 11.76 -12.02
C GLY A 114 52.51 11.84 -10.88
N GLY A 115 51.20 11.65 -11.13
CA GLY A 115 50.15 11.72 -10.09
C GLY A 115 49.19 10.52 -9.98
N ARG A 116 49.33 9.51 -10.86
CA ARG A 116 48.40 8.36 -10.98
C ARG A 116 48.31 7.51 -9.72
N ASN A 117 49.45 7.06 -9.19
CA ASN A 117 49.49 6.19 -8.01
C ASN A 117 48.84 6.84 -6.78
N ASP A 118 49.18 8.11 -6.52
CA ASP A 118 48.62 8.87 -5.40
C ASP A 118 47.12 9.15 -5.55
N THR A 119 46.68 9.49 -6.77
CA THR A 119 45.27 9.76 -7.05
C THR A 119 44.41 8.51 -6.89
N LEU A 120 44.84 7.39 -7.46
CA LEU A 120 44.14 6.10 -7.35
C LEU A 120 44.14 5.60 -5.90
N PHE A 121 45.23 5.79 -5.15
CA PHE A 121 45.28 5.44 -3.74
C PHE A 121 44.30 6.27 -2.90
N ARG A 122 44.21 7.59 -3.11
CA ARG A 122 43.25 8.44 -2.40
C ARG A 122 41.79 8.08 -2.71
N ILE A 123 41.50 7.71 -3.95
CA ILE A 123 40.18 7.19 -4.34
C ILE A 123 39.88 5.88 -3.59
N GLY A 124 40.81 4.93 -3.60
CA GLY A 124 40.66 3.67 -2.87
C GLY A 124 40.51 3.86 -1.35
N ALA A 125 41.29 4.75 -0.75
CA ALA A 125 41.20 5.05 0.68
C ALA A 125 39.88 5.75 1.05
N SER A 126 39.36 6.60 0.16
CA SER A 126 38.03 7.19 0.30
C SER A 126 36.95 6.12 0.25
N MET A 127 37.02 5.19 -0.71
CA MET A 127 36.08 4.06 -0.81
C MET A 127 36.13 3.18 0.44
N ARG A 128 37.33 2.93 0.97
CA ARG A 128 37.52 2.22 2.24
C ARG A 128 36.87 2.95 3.42
N GLY A 129 36.95 4.28 3.45
CA GLY A 129 36.28 5.13 4.43
C GLY A 129 34.75 4.98 4.43
N TYR A 130 34.16 4.57 3.30
CA TYR A 130 32.73 4.26 3.15
C TYR A 130 32.40 2.75 3.26
N GLY A 131 33.37 1.92 3.67
CA GLY A 131 33.16 0.50 3.97
C GLY A 131 33.40 -0.46 2.80
N ALA A 132 33.93 0.00 1.67
CA ALA A 132 34.32 -0.88 0.57
C ALA A 132 35.45 -1.83 1.00
N ASP A 133 35.40 -3.08 0.52
CA ASP A 133 36.47 -4.06 0.70
C ASP A 133 37.54 -3.96 -0.40
N GLU A 134 38.61 -4.74 -0.27
CA GLU A 134 39.73 -4.71 -1.23
C GLU A 134 39.27 -5.04 -2.66
N ALA A 135 38.30 -5.93 -2.83
CA ALA A 135 37.81 -6.35 -4.14
C ALA A 135 36.97 -5.24 -4.80
N ASP A 136 36.11 -4.57 -4.03
CA ASP A 136 35.35 -3.42 -4.50
C ASP A 136 36.28 -2.26 -4.90
N ILE A 137 37.30 -1.98 -4.09
CA ILE A 137 38.32 -0.96 -4.39
C ILE A 137 39.07 -1.31 -5.66
N LEU A 138 39.52 -2.56 -5.79
CA LEU A 138 40.26 -3.03 -6.96
C LEU A 138 39.44 -2.90 -8.25
N GLY A 139 38.17 -3.32 -8.23
CA GLY A 139 37.27 -3.23 -9.37
C GLY A 139 37.15 -1.80 -9.90
N GLU A 140 36.93 -0.84 -9.00
CA GLU A 140 36.77 0.56 -9.37
C GLU A 140 38.09 1.19 -9.88
N LEU A 141 39.21 0.91 -9.21
CA LEU A 141 40.51 1.44 -9.64
C LEU A 141 40.95 0.90 -11.00
N LEU A 142 40.55 -0.32 -11.37
CA LEU A 142 40.80 -0.87 -12.70
C LEU A 142 40.05 -0.11 -13.79
N VAL A 143 38.79 0.26 -13.54
CA VAL A 143 37.98 1.08 -14.46
C VAL A 143 38.58 2.48 -14.60
N ILE A 144 38.87 3.15 -13.48
CA ILE A 144 39.44 4.50 -13.48
C ILE A 144 40.82 4.52 -14.15
N ASN A 145 41.65 3.51 -13.93
CA ASN A 145 42.95 3.39 -14.58
C ASN A 145 42.82 3.23 -16.10
N ARG A 146 41.86 2.43 -16.58
CA ARG A 146 41.62 2.25 -18.02
C ARG A 146 41.08 3.52 -18.69
N GLU A 147 40.15 4.21 -18.03
CA GLU A 147 39.41 5.30 -18.65
C GLU A 147 40.09 6.66 -18.48
N ARG A 148 40.87 6.85 -17.41
CA ARG A 148 41.32 8.18 -16.99
C ARG A 148 42.83 8.31 -16.80
N CYS A 149 43.58 7.22 -16.61
CA CYS A 149 45.04 7.29 -16.49
C CYS A 149 45.73 7.26 -17.86
N VAL A 150 46.63 8.22 -18.10
CA VAL A 150 47.36 8.33 -19.37
C VAL A 150 48.87 8.42 -19.13
N PRO A 151 49.66 7.40 -19.54
CA PRO A 151 49.22 6.03 -19.88
C PRO A 151 48.63 5.27 -18.67
N PRO A 152 47.85 4.20 -18.89
CA PRO A 152 47.36 3.33 -17.82
C PRO A 152 48.51 2.67 -17.06
N LEU A 153 48.34 2.48 -15.75
CA LEU A 153 49.26 1.69 -14.93
C LEU A 153 49.09 0.19 -15.17
N PRO A 154 50.14 -0.62 -14.98
CA PRO A 154 50.04 -2.07 -14.97
C PRO A 154 49.03 -2.57 -13.92
N ILE A 155 48.28 -3.61 -14.24
CA ILE A 155 47.27 -4.21 -13.34
C ILE A 155 47.86 -4.58 -11.97
N ARG A 156 49.11 -5.07 -11.94
CA ARG A 156 49.83 -5.41 -10.69
C ARG A 156 50.01 -4.19 -9.77
N ASP A 157 50.20 -3.01 -10.33
CA ASP A 157 50.31 -1.78 -9.54
C ASP A 157 48.96 -1.33 -9.00
N ILE A 158 47.87 -1.54 -9.75
CA ILE A 158 46.50 -1.28 -9.28
C ILE A 158 46.11 -2.23 -8.15
N GLN A 159 46.45 -3.51 -8.26
CA GLN A 159 46.27 -4.50 -7.18
C GLN A 159 47.00 -4.07 -5.91
N ARG A 160 48.25 -3.63 -6.02
CA ARG A 160 49.03 -3.13 -4.88
C ARG A 160 48.43 -1.86 -4.27
N ILE A 161 47.88 -0.96 -5.09
CA ILE A 161 47.21 0.25 -4.61
C ILE A 161 45.91 -0.10 -3.87
N ALA A 162 45.11 -1.02 -4.40
CA ALA A 162 43.87 -1.48 -3.77
C ALA A 162 44.12 -2.17 -2.42
N ALA A 163 45.09 -3.09 -2.36
CA ALA A 163 45.51 -3.74 -1.12
C ALA A 163 46.03 -2.73 -0.08
N SER A 164 46.81 -1.74 -0.51
CA SER A 164 47.30 -0.68 0.36
C SER A 164 46.16 0.21 0.91
N ALA A 165 45.19 0.55 0.07
CA ALA A 165 44.03 1.34 0.47
C ALA A 165 43.08 0.59 1.43
N ALA A 166 42.93 -0.73 1.26
CA ALA A 166 42.09 -1.57 2.11
C ALA A 166 42.60 -1.68 3.56
N ASN A 167 43.89 -1.42 3.80
CA ASN A 167 44.51 -1.42 5.12
C ASN A 167 44.18 -0.19 5.98
N TYR A 168 43.47 0.81 5.45
CA TYR A 168 43.01 1.97 6.22
C TYR A 168 41.75 1.64 7.04
N SER A 169 41.65 2.24 8.24
CA SER A 169 40.53 2.02 9.16
C SER A 169 39.23 2.68 8.66
N ALA A 170 38.16 1.89 8.51
CA ALA A 170 36.84 2.40 8.17
C ALA A 170 36.29 3.29 9.30
N ASN A 171 35.88 4.52 9.00
CA ASN A 171 35.39 5.46 10.01
C ASN A 171 33.91 5.19 10.34
N ARG A 172 33.62 4.96 11.63
CA ARG A 172 32.28 4.70 12.19
C ARG A 172 31.44 5.99 12.25
N VAL A 173 30.35 6.07 11.48
CA VAL A 173 28.99 6.44 11.95
C VAL A 173 27.97 5.82 10.99
N ALA A 174 27.71 4.52 11.14
CA ALA A 174 26.43 3.94 10.74
C ALA A 174 25.81 3.39 12.01
N LYS A 175 24.70 4.02 12.45
CA LYS A 175 23.78 3.36 13.38
C LYS A 175 23.46 2.01 12.78
N GLU A 176 23.72 0.95 13.53
CA GLU A 176 23.41 -0.42 13.18
C GLU A 176 21.92 -0.52 12.83
N ARG A 177 21.62 -0.41 11.54
CA ARG A 177 20.50 -1.13 10.95
C ARG A 177 21.00 -2.55 10.77
N PRO A 178 20.20 -3.58 11.08
CA PRO A 178 20.57 -4.94 10.68
C PRO A 178 20.86 -4.89 9.18
N LYS A 179 22.01 -5.44 8.76
CA LYS A 179 22.15 -5.83 7.36
C LYS A 179 20.91 -6.67 7.03
N PRO A 180 20.26 -6.49 5.88
CA PRO A 180 19.35 -7.51 5.40
C PRO A 180 20.19 -8.79 5.36
N ASP A 181 19.90 -9.70 6.28
CA ASP A 181 20.45 -11.05 6.24
C ASP A 181 19.72 -11.72 5.08
N PHE A 182 20.34 -11.67 3.90
CA PHE A 182 19.85 -12.36 2.71
C PHE A 182 20.01 -13.89 2.83
N GLY A 183 20.34 -14.39 4.02
CA GLY A 183 20.83 -15.73 4.21
C GLY A 183 22.12 -15.98 3.41
N PRO A 184 22.82 -17.09 3.64
CA PRO A 184 23.67 -17.65 2.60
C PRO A 184 22.80 -17.92 1.35
N PRO A 185 23.35 -17.85 0.12
CA PRO A 185 22.62 -18.25 -1.08
C PRO A 185 21.98 -19.62 -0.83
N PRO A 186 20.73 -19.86 -1.26
CA PRO A 186 20.12 -21.16 -1.09
C PRO A 186 21.08 -22.20 -1.66
N ARG A 187 21.55 -23.12 -0.82
CA ARG A 187 22.29 -24.29 -1.30
C ARG A 187 21.38 -24.95 -2.34
N SER A 188 21.93 -25.19 -3.52
CA SER A 188 21.28 -25.93 -4.60
C SER A 188 20.63 -27.21 -4.02
N ARG A 189 19.33 -27.14 -3.75
CA ARG A 189 18.51 -28.35 -3.66
C ARG A 189 17.97 -28.53 -5.06
N GLY A 190 18.70 -29.34 -5.81
CA GLY A 190 18.32 -29.75 -7.14
C GLY A 190 16.89 -30.27 -7.16
N ARG A 191 16.27 -30.09 -8.33
CA ARG A 191 15.23 -31.01 -8.81
C ARG A 191 15.59 -32.42 -8.37
N GLY A 192 14.66 -33.10 -7.71
CA GLY A 192 14.84 -34.49 -7.28
C GLY A 192 15.45 -35.32 -8.41
N GLY A 193 16.65 -35.82 -8.15
CA GLY A 193 17.47 -36.59 -9.05
C GLY A 193 18.75 -36.96 -8.31
N ASP A 194 18.87 -38.24 -8.00
CA ASP A 194 20.03 -38.89 -7.42
C ASP A 194 21.25 -38.71 -8.34
N GLY A 195 22.33 -38.09 -7.86
CA GLY A 195 23.54 -37.87 -8.66
C GLY A 195 24.33 -36.65 -8.21
N ARG A 196 25.65 -36.81 -8.10
CA ARG A 196 26.59 -35.69 -7.90
C ARG A 196 26.67 -34.91 -9.22
N ASP A 197 25.68 -34.05 -9.49
CA ASP A 197 25.66 -33.26 -10.72
C ASP A 197 26.65 -32.08 -10.59
N GLU A 198 27.64 -32.04 -11.50
CA GLU A 198 28.44 -30.84 -11.73
C GLU A 198 27.49 -29.66 -12.04
N PRO A 199 27.79 -28.45 -11.54
CA PRO A 199 26.96 -27.27 -11.84
C PRO A 199 26.86 -27.08 -13.36
N PRO A 200 25.67 -26.71 -13.88
CA PRO A 200 25.47 -26.59 -15.31
C PRO A 200 26.48 -25.62 -15.93
N ALA A 201 27.12 -26.04 -17.02
CA ALA A 201 28.04 -25.18 -17.76
C ALA A 201 27.25 -24.06 -18.47
N PHE A 202 27.58 -22.80 -18.17
CA PHE A 202 26.98 -21.65 -18.82
C PHE A 202 27.88 -21.14 -19.95
N GLU A 203 27.29 -20.93 -21.12
CA GLU A 203 27.99 -20.31 -22.26
C GLU A 203 28.51 -18.92 -21.89
N LEU A 204 29.70 -18.53 -22.37
CA LEU A 204 30.28 -17.21 -22.14
C LEU A 204 29.77 -16.19 -23.16
N ASN A 205 28.46 -15.99 -23.16
CA ASN A 205 27.75 -15.05 -24.01
C ASN A 205 26.53 -14.44 -23.27
N GLU A 206 25.79 -13.56 -23.92
CA GLU A 206 24.62 -12.90 -23.31
C GLU A 206 23.54 -13.89 -22.87
N VAL A 207 23.26 -14.89 -23.70
CA VAL A 207 22.24 -15.90 -23.41
C VAL A 207 22.66 -16.76 -22.22
N GLY A 208 23.95 -17.10 -22.12
CA GLY A 208 24.52 -17.80 -20.98
C GLY A 208 24.46 -16.99 -19.70
N ASN A 209 24.66 -15.66 -19.75
CA ASN A 209 24.45 -14.78 -18.60
C ASN A 209 22.99 -14.78 -18.13
N VAL A 210 22.02 -14.77 -19.06
CA VAL A 210 20.59 -14.85 -18.72
C VAL A 210 20.24 -16.21 -18.12
N ARG A 211 20.74 -17.32 -18.69
CA ARG A 211 20.55 -18.67 -18.14
C ARG A 211 21.18 -18.83 -16.76
N ARG A 212 22.35 -18.23 -16.53
CA ARG A 212 23.01 -18.19 -15.23
C ARG A 212 22.18 -17.38 -14.22
N PHE A 213 21.64 -16.24 -14.63
CA PHE A 213 20.78 -15.42 -13.78
C PHE A 213 19.50 -16.16 -13.38
N ASP A 214 18.84 -16.78 -14.36
CA ASP A 214 17.64 -17.60 -14.14
C ASP A 214 17.91 -18.80 -13.22
N HIS A 215 19.04 -19.49 -13.42
CA HIS A 215 19.44 -20.59 -12.55
C HIS A 215 19.67 -20.16 -11.10
N LEU A 216 20.27 -18.98 -10.87
CA LEU A 216 20.59 -18.50 -9.53
C LEU A 216 19.39 -17.86 -8.82
N TYR A 217 18.55 -17.14 -9.56
CA TYR A 217 17.55 -16.25 -8.96
C TYR A 217 16.15 -16.35 -9.58
N GLY A 218 15.98 -17.10 -10.67
CA GLY A 218 14.73 -17.16 -11.43
C GLY A 218 13.56 -17.71 -10.61
N GLU A 219 13.83 -18.66 -9.71
CA GLU A 219 12.80 -19.16 -8.79
C GLU A 219 12.25 -18.07 -7.87
N ASP A 220 13.06 -17.07 -7.50
CA ASP A 220 12.72 -15.98 -6.59
C ASP A 220 12.22 -14.71 -7.28
N LEU A 221 11.96 -14.79 -8.59
CA LEU A 221 11.54 -13.64 -9.39
C LEU A 221 10.30 -13.98 -10.22
N ARG A 222 9.36 -13.04 -10.24
CA ARG A 222 8.26 -13.03 -11.20
C ARG A 222 8.17 -11.67 -11.86
N TYR A 223 7.66 -11.63 -13.08
CA TYR A 223 7.42 -10.38 -13.79
C TYR A 223 5.97 -10.33 -14.26
N VAL A 224 5.24 -9.30 -13.83
CA VAL A 224 3.86 -9.07 -14.23
C VAL A 224 3.87 -8.08 -15.38
N SER A 225 3.79 -8.59 -16.61
CA SER A 225 3.92 -7.77 -17.82
C SER A 225 2.89 -6.65 -17.92
N LEU A 226 1.65 -6.91 -17.49
CA LEU A 226 0.57 -5.90 -17.47
C LEU A 226 0.83 -4.75 -16.50
N TRP A 227 1.61 -4.98 -15.44
CA TRP A 227 1.98 -3.95 -14.48
C TRP A 227 3.32 -3.30 -14.80
N GLY A 228 4.10 -3.89 -15.72
CA GLY A 228 5.48 -3.50 -15.96
C GLY A 228 6.38 -3.67 -14.72
N ARG A 229 6.05 -4.61 -13.82
CA ARG A 229 6.62 -4.68 -12.47
C ARG A 229 7.13 -6.08 -12.12
N TRP A 230 8.25 -6.10 -11.40
CA TRP A 230 8.79 -7.33 -10.80
C TRP A 230 8.13 -7.63 -9.46
N LEU A 231 7.94 -8.92 -9.18
CA LEU A 231 7.70 -9.43 -7.85
C LEU A 231 8.93 -10.23 -7.40
N VAL A 232 9.30 -10.06 -6.14
CA VAL A 232 10.46 -10.71 -5.53
C VAL A 232 9.97 -11.55 -4.36
N TRP A 233 10.42 -12.80 -4.30
CA TRP A 233 10.15 -13.66 -3.16
C TRP A 233 10.91 -13.18 -1.92
N ASP A 234 10.21 -12.98 -0.81
CA ASP A 234 10.79 -12.51 0.46
C ASP A 234 10.96 -13.61 1.52
N GLY A 235 10.63 -14.86 1.16
CA GLY A 235 10.62 -16.01 2.07
C GLY A 235 9.22 -16.53 2.38
N TYR A 236 8.21 -15.68 2.32
CA TYR A 236 6.82 -16.03 2.62
C TYR A 236 5.83 -15.61 1.53
N ARG A 237 6.12 -14.55 0.76
CA ARG A 237 5.25 -14.02 -0.29
C ARG A 237 6.02 -13.43 -1.47
N TRP A 238 5.26 -13.13 -2.51
CA TRP A 238 5.67 -12.34 -3.66
C TRP A 238 5.43 -10.85 -3.40
N HIS A 239 6.48 -10.11 -3.08
CA HIS A 239 6.40 -8.67 -2.85
C HIS A 239 6.72 -7.89 -4.12
N GLY A 240 5.88 -6.91 -4.47
CA GLY A 240 6.11 -6.07 -5.64
C GLY A 240 7.28 -5.11 -5.43
N ASP A 241 8.18 -5.04 -6.39
CA ASP A 241 9.30 -4.08 -6.34
C ASP A 241 8.82 -2.64 -6.60
N GLU A 242 8.95 -1.76 -5.62
CA GLU A 242 8.61 -0.33 -5.71
C GLU A 242 9.75 0.55 -6.22
N THR A 243 10.96 -0.02 -6.34
CA THR A 243 12.18 0.73 -6.67
C THR A 243 12.49 0.80 -8.16
N GLY A 244 11.68 0.14 -9.00
CA GLY A 244 11.87 0.13 -10.46
C GLY A 244 12.97 -0.80 -10.96
N GLY A 245 13.30 -1.86 -10.22
CA GLY A 245 14.21 -2.94 -10.63
C GLY A 245 15.47 -3.08 -9.78
N ALA A 246 15.60 -2.38 -8.64
CA ALA A 246 16.85 -2.41 -7.86
C ALA A 246 17.22 -3.81 -7.34
N PRO A 247 16.30 -4.65 -6.84
CA PRO A 247 16.65 -6.01 -6.41
C PRO A 247 17.20 -6.87 -7.55
N ILE A 248 16.66 -6.70 -8.76
CA ILE A 248 17.08 -7.44 -9.95
C ILE A 248 18.47 -6.95 -10.40
N PHE A 249 18.70 -5.64 -10.37
CA PHE A 249 20.00 -5.04 -10.64
C PHE A 249 21.06 -5.58 -9.67
N GLN A 250 20.77 -5.62 -8.36
CA GLN A 250 21.68 -6.12 -7.34
C GLN A 250 22.02 -7.61 -7.56
N ARG A 251 21.02 -8.45 -7.80
CA ARG A 251 21.23 -9.88 -8.12
C ARG A 251 22.06 -10.08 -9.38
N THR A 252 21.89 -9.23 -10.39
CA THR A 252 22.69 -9.27 -11.63
C THR A 252 24.16 -8.93 -11.36
N MET A 253 24.40 -7.89 -10.55
CA MET A 253 25.76 -7.52 -10.13
C MET A 253 26.42 -8.63 -9.30
N GLU A 254 25.67 -9.24 -8.39
CA GLU A 254 26.14 -10.36 -7.58
C GLU A 254 26.50 -11.58 -8.44
N MET A 255 25.69 -11.91 -9.44
CA MET A 255 26.03 -12.96 -10.41
C MET A 255 27.39 -12.72 -11.09
N PHE A 256 27.64 -11.49 -11.56
CA PHE A 256 28.90 -11.17 -12.22
C PHE A 256 30.10 -11.18 -11.27
N ARG A 257 29.91 -10.80 -10.00
CA ARG A 257 30.92 -10.97 -8.95
C ARG A 257 31.24 -12.45 -8.71
N ASN A 258 30.22 -13.29 -8.61
CA ASN A 258 30.40 -14.74 -8.41
C ASN A 258 31.11 -15.39 -9.61
N MET A 259 30.88 -14.90 -10.83
CA MET A 259 31.58 -15.35 -12.03
C MET A 259 33.09 -15.04 -11.98
N LEU A 260 33.48 -13.89 -11.43
CA LEU A 260 34.91 -13.57 -11.20
C LEU A 260 35.52 -14.53 -10.17
N GLN A 261 34.81 -14.82 -9.08
CA GLN A 261 35.26 -15.77 -8.06
C GLN A 261 35.43 -17.18 -8.62
N GLU A 262 34.50 -17.63 -9.46
CA GLU A 262 34.58 -18.91 -10.18
C GLU A 262 35.83 -18.95 -11.09
N ALA A 263 36.15 -17.86 -11.78
CA ALA A 263 37.37 -17.76 -12.57
C ALA A 263 38.62 -17.95 -11.71
N PHE A 264 38.71 -17.27 -10.57
CA PHE A 264 39.84 -17.43 -9.64
C PHE A 264 39.97 -18.85 -9.10
N ALA A 265 38.86 -19.53 -8.82
CA ALA A 265 38.83 -20.90 -8.31
C ALA A 265 39.11 -21.98 -9.37
N THR A 266 38.93 -21.66 -10.67
CA THR A 266 39.15 -22.61 -11.76
C THR A 266 40.63 -23.00 -11.85
N GLU A 267 40.97 -24.30 -11.80
CA GLU A 267 42.37 -24.78 -11.86
C GLU A 267 42.96 -24.71 -13.28
N ASP A 268 42.15 -25.06 -14.29
CA ASP A 268 42.52 -25.01 -15.70
C ASP A 268 42.85 -23.57 -16.14
N ARG A 269 44.09 -23.36 -16.55
CA ARG A 269 44.60 -22.03 -16.93
C ARG A 269 43.88 -21.44 -18.14
N ALA A 270 43.51 -22.26 -19.12
CA ALA A 270 42.83 -21.79 -20.33
C ALA A 270 41.40 -21.35 -19.99
N LYS A 271 40.66 -22.19 -19.26
CA LYS A 271 39.29 -21.87 -18.80
C LYS A 271 39.26 -20.68 -17.86
N ARG A 272 40.23 -20.57 -16.94
CA ARG A 272 40.38 -19.40 -16.05
C ARG A 272 40.53 -18.10 -16.85
N ALA A 273 41.37 -18.12 -17.89
CA ALA A 273 41.60 -16.93 -18.73
C ALA A 273 40.33 -16.52 -19.48
N GLU A 274 39.61 -17.48 -20.07
CA GLU A 274 38.36 -17.26 -20.78
C GLU A 274 37.25 -16.69 -19.88
N LEU A 275 37.06 -17.31 -18.70
CA LEU A 275 36.04 -16.87 -17.74
C LEU A 275 36.37 -15.50 -17.13
N SER A 276 37.66 -15.23 -16.85
CA SER A 276 38.11 -13.92 -16.35
C SER A 276 37.90 -12.82 -17.38
N GLU A 277 38.21 -13.08 -18.65
CA GLU A 277 38.01 -12.13 -19.75
C GLU A 277 36.51 -11.84 -19.94
N TRP A 278 35.67 -12.88 -19.95
CA TRP A 278 34.23 -12.73 -20.08
C TRP A 278 33.62 -11.96 -18.90
N ALA A 279 33.97 -12.32 -17.67
CA ALA A 279 33.48 -11.64 -16.47
C ALA A 279 33.89 -10.15 -16.44
N GLY A 280 35.12 -9.83 -16.88
CA GLY A 280 35.58 -8.44 -17.04
C GLY A 280 34.76 -7.64 -18.05
N LYS A 281 34.25 -8.27 -19.12
CA LYS A 281 33.36 -7.63 -20.11
C LYS A 281 31.94 -7.39 -19.58
N CYS A 282 31.49 -8.17 -18.60
CA CYS A 282 30.11 -8.14 -18.10
C CYS A 282 29.79 -6.96 -17.17
N HIS A 283 30.79 -6.26 -16.62
CA HIS A 283 30.62 -5.15 -15.67
C HIS A 283 30.24 -3.81 -16.32
N ASN A 284 29.55 -3.83 -17.47
CA ASN A 284 29.07 -2.61 -18.12
C ASN A 284 27.53 -2.55 -18.14
N ARG A 285 27.00 -1.32 -18.23
CA ARG A 285 25.56 -1.07 -18.13
C ARG A 285 24.73 -1.86 -19.14
N ALA A 286 25.19 -1.96 -20.39
CA ALA A 286 24.45 -2.65 -21.44
C ALA A 286 24.28 -4.15 -21.13
N LYS A 287 25.29 -4.80 -20.56
CA LYS A 287 25.22 -6.23 -20.18
C LYS A 287 24.24 -6.47 -19.04
N ILE A 288 24.24 -5.57 -18.05
CA ILE A 288 23.28 -5.63 -16.94
C ILE A 288 21.86 -5.46 -17.48
N ASP A 289 21.63 -4.43 -18.29
CA ASP A 289 20.31 -4.17 -18.88
C ASP A 289 19.83 -5.34 -19.75
N ASN A 290 20.71 -5.95 -20.54
CA ASN A 290 20.39 -7.15 -21.33
C ASN A 290 19.88 -8.29 -20.45
N VAL A 291 20.55 -8.58 -19.34
CA VAL A 291 20.11 -9.62 -18.40
C VAL A 291 18.73 -9.28 -17.83
N VAL A 292 18.54 -8.04 -17.35
CA VAL A 292 17.25 -7.61 -16.78
C VAL A 292 16.12 -7.67 -17.81
N VAL A 293 16.35 -7.29 -19.05
CA VAL A 293 15.34 -7.30 -20.12
C VAL A 293 15.01 -8.72 -20.54
N MET A 294 16.02 -9.56 -20.79
CA MET A 294 15.81 -10.93 -21.25
C MET A 294 15.25 -11.85 -20.15
N ALA A 295 15.63 -11.64 -18.89
CA ALA A 295 15.11 -12.42 -17.76
C ALA A 295 13.57 -12.37 -17.66
N ARG A 296 12.93 -11.26 -18.08
CA ARG A 296 11.46 -11.12 -18.10
C ARG A 296 10.76 -12.15 -18.98
N GLN A 297 11.48 -12.73 -19.94
CA GLN A 297 10.96 -13.69 -20.92
C GLN A 297 11.37 -15.14 -20.60
N MET A 298 12.13 -15.35 -19.52
CA MET A 298 12.59 -16.69 -19.15
C MET A 298 11.44 -17.54 -18.60
N PRO A 299 11.34 -18.83 -18.97
CA PRO A 299 10.26 -19.70 -18.49
C PRO A 299 10.15 -19.70 -16.96
N GLY A 300 8.93 -19.48 -16.44
CA GLY A 300 8.66 -19.46 -14.99
C GLY A 300 8.75 -18.08 -14.34
N ILE A 301 9.36 -17.08 -14.99
CA ILE A 301 9.36 -15.68 -14.52
C ILE A 301 8.08 -14.92 -14.90
N PRO A 302 7.66 -14.85 -16.18
CA PRO A 302 6.50 -14.06 -16.57
C PRO A 302 5.22 -14.71 -16.05
N ILE A 303 4.39 -13.90 -15.39
CA ILE A 303 3.07 -14.29 -14.89
C ILE A 303 2.05 -13.20 -15.23
N ILE A 304 0.78 -13.56 -15.14
CA ILE A 304 -0.34 -12.61 -15.26
C ILE A 304 -0.96 -12.36 -13.88
N PRO A 305 -1.58 -11.19 -13.65
CA PRO A 305 -2.22 -10.86 -12.38
C PRO A 305 -3.19 -11.93 -11.88
N ASP A 306 -3.91 -12.59 -12.79
CA ASP A 306 -4.94 -13.57 -12.46
C ASP A 306 -4.37 -14.90 -11.92
N GLN A 307 -3.06 -15.09 -11.94
CA GLN A 307 -2.41 -16.24 -11.27
C GLN A 307 -2.10 -15.96 -9.80
N LEU A 308 -2.12 -14.68 -9.39
CA LEU A 308 -1.78 -14.27 -8.02
C LEU A 308 -2.98 -14.44 -7.09
N ASP A 309 -2.69 -14.74 -5.82
CA ASP A 309 -3.66 -14.75 -4.71
C ASP A 309 -4.92 -15.63 -4.92
N GLN A 310 -4.83 -16.67 -5.76
CA GLN A 310 -5.98 -17.52 -6.13
C GLN A 310 -6.45 -18.45 -4.99
N MET A 311 -5.60 -18.68 -4.00
CA MET A 311 -5.86 -19.67 -2.94
C MET A 311 -6.72 -19.08 -1.81
N LYS A 312 -8.04 -19.20 -1.93
CA LYS A 312 -9.03 -18.62 -0.99
C LYS A 312 -8.94 -19.12 0.45
N ASN A 313 -8.39 -20.31 0.69
CA ASN A 313 -8.25 -20.87 2.03
C ASN A 313 -6.84 -20.72 2.61
N LEU A 314 -5.91 -20.09 1.87
CA LEU A 314 -4.58 -19.80 2.39
C LEU A 314 -4.54 -18.36 2.91
N LEU A 315 -3.91 -18.20 4.06
CA LEU A 315 -3.70 -16.92 4.71
C LEU A 315 -2.23 -16.78 5.07
N ASN A 316 -1.56 -15.78 4.52
CA ASN A 316 -0.17 -15.54 4.87
C ASN A 316 -0.07 -14.69 6.15
N VAL A 317 0.80 -15.12 7.06
CA VAL A 317 1.12 -14.48 8.34
C VAL A 317 2.63 -14.20 8.42
N ALA A 318 3.09 -13.50 9.46
CA ALA A 318 4.50 -13.08 9.56
C ALA A 318 5.52 -14.24 9.56
N ASN A 319 5.08 -15.45 9.97
CA ASN A 319 5.92 -16.63 10.15
C ASN A 319 5.54 -17.82 9.24
N GLY A 320 4.71 -17.62 8.21
CA GLY A 320 4.35 -18.70 7.29
C GLY A 320 2.99 -18.51 6.61
N THR A 321 2.52 -19.59 5.99
CA THR A 321 1.20 -19.65 5.36
C THR A 321 0.32 -20.60 6.17
N LEU A 322 -0.84 -20.11 6.62
CA LEU A 322 -1.86 -20.89 7.29
C LEU A 322 -2.80 -21.53 6.27
N ASP A 323 -3.05 -22.82 6.43
CA ASP A 323 -4.17 -23.48 5.78
C ASP A 323 -5.42 -23.34 6.67
N LEU A 324 -6.36 -22.50 6.25
CA LEU A 324 -7.60 -22.25 7.00
C LEU A 324 -8.59 -23.43 7.00
N GLN A 325 -8.29 -24.51 6.27
CA GLN A 325 -9.06 -25.75 6.34
C GLN A 325 -8.65 -26.62 7.52
N THR A 326 -7.37 -26.64 7.87
CA THR A 326 -6.81 -27.48 8.94
C THR A 326 -6.38 -26.67 10.17
N GLY A 327 -6.10 -25.38 10.01
CA GLY A 327 -5.49 -24.53 11.03
C GLY A 327 -3.97 -24.67 11.12
N GLU A 328 -3.36 -25.45 10.22
CA GLU A 328 -1.92 -25.74 10.29
C GLU A 328 -1.09 -24.63 9.63
N LEU A 329 0.00 -24.26 10.31
CA LEU A 329 1.02 -23.35 9.80
C LEU A 329 2.08 -24.14 9.05
N ARG A 330 2.41 -23.70 7.83
CA ARG A 330 3.51 -24.24 7.04
C ARG A 330 4.44 -23.13 6.53
N PRO A 331 5.69 -23.46 6.15
CA PRO A 331 6.53 -22.53 5.41
C PRO A 331 5.83 -22.04 4.14
N GLY A 332 6.11 -20.78 3.79
CA GLY A 332 5.64 -20.19 2.53
C GLY A 332 6.16 -20.97 1.33
N ARG A 333 5.32 -21.09 0.30
CA ARG A 333 5.66 -21.77 -0.95
C ARG A 333 5.52 -20.80 -2.11
N ARG A 334 6.54 -20.75 -2.97
CA ARG A 334 6.57 -19.89 -4.16
C ARG A 334 5.40 -20.20 -5.09
N GLU A 335 4.99 -21.46 -5.13
CA GLU A 335 3.91 -21.99 -5.96
C GLU A 335 2.53 -21.48 -5.53
N ASP A 336 2.37 -21.00 -4.28
CA ASP A 336 1.10 -20.46 -3.81
C ASP A 336 0.77 -19.09 -4.44
N LEU A 337 1.78 -18.40 -4.99
CA LEU A 337 1.64 -17.09 -5.66
C LEU A 337 0.90 -16.03 -4.82
N ILE A 338 1.07 -16.07 -3.50
CA ILE A 338 0.45 -15.12 -2.56
C ILE A 338 1.27 -13.83 -2.52
N THR A 339 0.60 -12.68 -2.59
CA THR A 339 1.22 -11.34 -2.50
C THR A 339 0.89 -10.60 -1.21
N LYS A 340 -0.20 -10.99 -0.53
CA LYS A 340 -0.69 -10.34 0.68
C LYS A 340 -0.23 -11.04 1.95
N GLN A 341 -0.19 -10.29 3.05
CA GLN A 341 0.19 -10.83 4.35
C GLN A 341 -0.50 -10.08 5.51
N ILE A 342 -0.80 -10.84 6.57
CA ILE A 342 -1.04 -10.30 7.91
C ILE A 342 0.30 -10.18 8.63
N ASP A 343 0.68 -8.98 9.05
CA ASP A 343 1.93 -8.70 9.77
C ASP A 343 1.83 -9.06 11.28
N ILE A 344 1.41 -10.29 11.57
CA ILE A 344 1.29 -10.86 12.91
C ILE A 344 1.91 -12.25 12.89
N THR A 345 2.74 -12.57 13.88
CA THR A 345 3.24 -13.94 14.08
C THR A 345 2.09 -14.80 14.61
N TYR A 346 1.77 -15.88 13.91
CA TYR A 346 0.76 -16.82 14.34
C TYR A 346 1.34 -17.79 15.37
N ASP A 347 0.67 -17.89 16.50
CA ASP A 347 0.91 -18.87 17.56
C ASP A 347 -0.45 -19.45 17.98
N PRO A 348 -0.73 -20.74 17.71
CA PRO A 348 -2.02 -21.34 18.02
C PRO A 348 -2.34 -21.36 19.52
N ASP A 349 -1.34 -21.26 20.40
CA ASP A 349 -1.48 -21.29 21.85
C ASP A 349 -1.55 -19.88 22.47
N ALA A 350 -1.38 -18.82 21.66
CA ALA A 350 -1.46 -17.45 22.15
C ALA A 350 -2.86 -17.12 22.68
N GLN A 351 -2.89 -16.38 23.80
CA GLN A 351 -4.12 -16.06 24.51
C GLN A 351 -4.53 -14.61 24.25
N CYS A 352 -5.83 -14.33 24.35
CA CYS A 352 -6.38 -12.98 24.21
C CYS A 352 -7.45 -12.64 25.28
N PRO A 353 -7.13 -12.72 26.58
CA PRO A 353 -8.11 -12.49 27.65
C PRO A 353 -8.71 -11.08 27.66
N ILE A 354 -7.97 -10.03 27.27
CA ILE A 354 -8.47 -8.66 27.21
C ILE A 354 -9.48 -8.54 26.06
N TRP A 355 -9.21 -9.15 24.92
CA TRP A 355 -10.16 -9.22 23.81
C TRP A 355 -11.46 -9.93 24.20
N LEU A 356 -11.38 -11.08 24.87
CA LEU A 356 -12.56 -11.82 25.32
C LEU A 356 -13.38 -11.02 26.33
N SER A 357 -12.73 -10.42 27.32
CA SER A 357 -13.39 -9.55 28.32
C SER A 357 -14.02 -8.31 27.68
N PHE A 358 -13.37 -7.72 26.69
CA PHE A 358 -13.94 -6.63 25.89
C PHE A 358 -15.21 -7.08 25.18
N LEU A 359 -15.19 -8.22 24.48
CA LEU A 359 -16.36 -8.76 23.79
C LEU A 359 -17.50 -9.09 24.74
N GLU A 360 -17.23 -9.69 25.90
CA GLU A 360 -18.24 -9.94 26.95
C GLU A 360 -18.90 -8.64 27.43
N THR A 361 -18.12 -7.56 27.54
CA THR A 361 -18.62 -6.25 27.97
C THR A 361 -19.52 -5.62 26.91
N VAL A 362 -19.12 -5.64 25.64
CA VAL A 362 -19.85 -4.95 24.56
C VAL A 362 -20.97 -5.79 23.94
N LEU A 363 -20.89 -7.12 24.04
CA LEU A 363 -21.81 -8.11 23.52
C LEU A 363 -22.08 -9.17 24.62
N PRO A 364 -22.96 -8.88 25.60
CA PRO A 364 -23.17 -9.75 26.76
C PRO A 364 -23.87 -11.09 26.43
N ASP A 365 -24.55 -11.17 25.28
CA ASP A 365 -25.16 -12.41 24.78
C ASP A 365 -24.08 -13.37 24.24
N GLU A 366 -24.00 -14.56 24.81
CA GLU A 366 -23.07 -15.62 24.43
C GLU A 366 -23.35 -16.18 23.02
N GLU A 367 -24.61 -16.31 22.63
CA GLU A 367 -24.99 -16.79 21.29
C GLU A 367 -24.51 -15.80 20.23
N LEU A 368 -24.64 -14.51 20.51
CA LEU A 368 -24.13 -13.43 19.67
C LEU A 368 -22.60 -13.43 19.59
N ARG A 369 -21.89 -13.61 20.71
CA ARG A 369 -20.42 -13.73 20.70
C ARG A 369 -19.95 -14.94 19.90
N ASN A 370 -20.61 -16.09 20.04
CA ASN A 370 -20.31 -17.29 19.26
C ASN A 370 -20.53 -17.07 17.75
N PHE A 371 -21.60 -16.35 17.37
CA PHE A 371 -21.81 -15.94 15.98
C PHE A 371 -20.68 -15.04 15.48
N ILE A 372 -20.26 -14.03 16.26
CA ILE A 372 -19.19 -13.10 15.90
C ILE A 372 -17.84 -13.81 15.74
N TRP A 373 -17.54 -14.76 16.62
CA TRP A 373 -16.35 -15.60 16.53
C TRP A 373 -16.27 -16.34 15.18
N LYS A 374 -17.36 -17.00 14.79
CA LYS A 374 -17.46 -17.68 13.48
C LYS A 374 -17.44 -16.69 12.31
N ALA A 375 -18.10 -15.53 12.44
CA ALA A 375 -18.12 -14.50 11.40
C ALA A 375 -16.74 -13.89 11.13
N LEU A 376 -15.96 -13.63 12.18
CA LEU A 376 -14.58 -13.14 12.06
C LEU A 376 -13.64 -14.21 11.50
N GLY A 377 -13.80 -15.46 11.93
CA GLY A 377 -13.05 -16.58 11.35
C GLY A 377 -13.36 -16.81 9.87
N TYR A 378 -14.63 -16.83 9.49
CA TYR A 378 -15.05 -16.84 8.08
C TYR A 378 -14.46 -15.66 7.29
N SER A 379 -14.34 -14.50 7.93
CA SER A 379 -13.75 -13.30 7.32
C SER A 379 -12.28 -13.47 6.92
N LEU A 380 -11.52 -14.40 7.53
CA LEU A 380 -10.13 -14.71 7.14
C LEU A 380 -10.04 -15.36 5.75
N THR A 381 -11.06 -16.10 5.34
CA THR A 381 -11.08 -16.81 4.05
C THR A 381 -11.40 -15.87 2.89
N GLY A 382 -11.15 -16.29 1.65
CA GLY A 382 -11.66 -15.66 0.42
C GLY A 382 -13.07 -16.07 0.02
N LEU A 383 -13.76 -16.83 0.86
CA LEU A 383 -15.06 -17.41 0.53
C LEU A 383 -16.18 -16.39 0.78
N THR A 384 -17.20 -16.44 -0.08
CA THR A 384 -18.43 -15.62 -0.02
C THR A 384 -19.70 -16.49 0.06
N THR A 385 -19.55 -17.77 0.43
CA THR A 385 -20.62 -18.79 0.42
C THR A 385 -21.82 -18.48 1.32
N GLU A 386 -21.62 -17.69 2.38
CA GLU A 386 -22.69 -17.29 3.31
C GLU A 386 -23.53 -16.12 2.78
N GLN A 387 -23.07 -15.46 1.69
CA GLN A 387 -23.72 -14.32 1.06
C GLN A 387 -24.19 -13.25 2.07
N CYS A 388 -23.32 -12.83 2.98
CA CYS A 388 -23.71 -11.97 4.09
C CYS A 388 -22.96 -10.64 4.16
N LEU A 389 -23.66 -9.62 4.67
CA LEU A 389 -23.14 -8.35 5.14
C LEU A 389 -23.39 -8.28 6.65
N PHE A 390 -22.34 -7.99 7.41
CA PHE A 390 -22.40 -7.82 8.85
C PHE A 390 -22.60 -6.34 9.17
N PHE A 391 -23.70 -5.99 9.82
CA PHE A 391 -24.01 -4.60 10.17
C PHE A 391 -23.97 -4.43 11.69
N CYS A 392 -22.86 -3.91 12.19
CA CYS A 392 -22.70 -3.51 13.59
C CYS A 392 -23.48 -2.22 13.85
N TYR A 393 -24.62 -2.33 14.53
CA TYR A 393 -25.53 -1.22 14.77
C TYR A 393 -25.65 -0.91 16.25
N GLY A 394 -25.64 0.37 16.60
CA GLY A 394 -26.04 0.81 17.94
C GLY A 394 -26.51 2.25 17.94
N ASN A 395 -27.61 2.52 18.63
CA ASN A 395 -28.31 3.80 18.66
C ASN A 395 -27.59 4.89 19.48
N THR A 396 -26.60 4.52 20.28
CA THR A 396 -25.81 5.42 21.13
C THR A 396 -24.33 5.37 20.75
N GLY A 397 -23.64 6.49 20.97
CA GLY A 397 -22.17 6.48 20.99
C GLY A 397 -21.63 5.75 22.23
N ASN A 398 -20.36 5.37 22.19
CA ASN A 398 -19.65 4.70 23.30
C ASN A 398 -20.10 3.27 23.63
N ASN A 399 -20.45 2.47 22.60
CA ASN A 399 -20.81 1.06 22.73
C ASN A 399 -19.72 0.09 22.25
N GLY A 400 -18.49 0.58 22.03
CA GLY A 400 -17.35 -0.25 21.65
C GLY A 400 -17.27 -0.65 20.17
N LYS A 401 -18.25 -0.29 19.32
CA LYS A 401 -18.24 -0.59 17.87
C LYS A 401 -16.95 -0.17 17.17
N SER A 402 -16.49 1.07 17.41
CA SER A 402 -15.26 1.59 16.79
C SER A 402 -14.03 0.81 17.23
N THR A 403 -13.87 0.54 18.53
CA THR A 403 -12.76 -0.27 19.05
C THR A 403 -12.77 -1.67 18.47
N PHE A 404 -13.94 -2.30 18.36
CA PHE A 404 -14.11 -3.62 17.76
C PHE A 404 -13.64 -3.62 16.29
N ILE A 405 -14.18 -2.73 15.45
CA ILE A 405 -13.88 -2.76 14.02
C ILE A 405 -12.45 -2.34 13.70
N GLU A 406 -11.90 -1.37 14.44
CA GLU A 406 -10.50 -0.93 14.27
C GLU A 406 -9.53 -2.06 14.66
N THR A 407 -9.79 -2.79 15.75
CA THR A 407 -8.98 -3.94 16.17
C THR A 407 -8.96 -5.00 15.07
N VAL A 408 -10.14 -5.34 14.53
CA VAL A 408 -10.27 -6.30 13.44
C VAL A 408 -9.54 -5.80 12.19
N GLN A 409 -9.73 -4.55 11.77
CA GLN A 409 -9.02 -3.97 10.61
C GLN A 409 -7.50 -4.08 10.75
N HIS A 410 -6.96 -3.76 11.93
CA HIS A 410 -5.53 -3.84 12.18
C HIS A 410 -4.99 -5.26 12.08
N ILE A 411 -5.74 -6.27 12.54
CA ILE A 411 -5.36 -7.67 12.40
C ILE A 411 -5.33 -8.09 10.93
N PHE A 412 -6.30 -7.66 10.13
CA PHE A 412 -6.33 -8.04 8.71
C PHE A 412 -5.23 -7.39 7.87
N GLY A 413 -4.59 -6.31 8.34
CA GLY A 413 -3.47 -5.67 7.66
C GLY A 413 -3.78 -5.38 6.19
N GLU A 414 -2.97 -5.93 5.28
CA GLU A 414 -3.12 -5.74 3.83
C GLU A 414 -4.39 -6.37 3.23
N TYR A 415 -4.96 -7.38 3.90
CA TYR A 415 -6.24 -7.97 3.51
C TYR A 415 -7.44 -7.13 3.96
N GLY A 416 -7.22 -6.14 4.83
CA GLY A 416 -8.24 -5.22 5.32
C GLY A 416 -8.32 -3.95 4.49
N LYS A 417 -9.51 -3.62 3.99
CA LYS A 417 -9.74 -2.39 3.24
C LYS A 417 -10.93 -1.62 3.79
N ASN A 418 -10.87 -0.30 3.73
CA ASN A 418 -12.01 0.56 4.02
C ASN A 418 -12.74 0.93 2.72
N THR A 419 -14.04 1.23 2.79
CA THR A 419 -14.77 1.93 1.73
C THR A 419 -15.71 2.96 2.35
N PRO A 420 -15.91 4.13 1.70
CA PRO A 420 -16.94 5.08 2.13
C PRO A 420 -18.32 4.42 2.07
N THR A 421 -19.18 4.69 3.06
CA THR A 421 -20.51 4.07 3.17
C THR A 421 -21.41 4.40 1.98
N GLU A 422 -21.25 5.58 1.38
CA GLU A 422 -21.96 6.03 0.17
C GLU A 422 -21.70 5.13 -1.04
N SER A 423 -20.63 4.34 -1.00
CA SER A 423 -20.34 3.30 -1.99
C SER A 423 -21.35 2.16 -1.98
N LEU A 424 -22.03 1.94 -0.85
CA LEU A 424 -23.05 0.91 -0.67
C LEU A 424 -24.47 1.47 -0.84
N MET A 425 -24.61 2.79 -1.02
CA MET A 425 -25.89 3.49 -1.08
C MET A 425 -26.33 3.75 -2.51
N ALA A 426 -27.64 3.80 -2.72
CA ALA A 426 -28.24 4.14 -4.00
C ALA A 426 -27.98 5.62 -4.32
N LYS A 427 -27.38 5.88 -5.49
CA LYS A 427 -27.10 7.23 -5.98
C LYS A 427 -28.19 7.70 -6.93
N LYS A 428 -28.44 9.02 -6.96
CA LYS A 428 -29.37 9.63 -7.93
C LYS A 428 -28.83 9.59 -9.37
N ASN A 429 -27.50 9.62 -9.55
CA ASN A 429 -26.81 9.47 -10.83
C ASN A 429 -25.82 8.28 -10.74
N ALA A 430 -26.05 7.25 -11.56
CA ALA A 430 -25.33 5.96 -11.47
C ALA A 430 -24.00 5.92 -12.26
N ASP A 431 -23.71 6.92 -13.09
CA ASP A 431 -22.63 6.87 -14.09
C ASP A 431 -21.25 7.37 -13.57
N GLY A 432 -21.07 7.35 -12.25
CA GLY A 432 -19.86 7.85 -11.59
C GLY A 432 -18.68 6.85 -11.60
N PRO A 433 -17.43 7.32 -11.38
CA PRO A 433 -16.26 6.45 -11.30
C PRO A 433 -16.39 5.39 -10.19
N THR A 434 -16.14 4.12 -10.53
CA THR A 434 -16.19 2.97 -9.61
C THR A 434 -14.86 2.68 -8.91
N ASN A 435 -13.99 3.70 -8.79
CA ASN A 435 -12.66 3.60 -8.19
C ASN A 435 -12.70 3.01 -6.76
N HIS A 436 -13.74 3.36 -6.00
CA HIS A 436 -13.97 2.84 -4.65
C HIS A 436 -14.28 1.34 -4.61
N LEU A 437 -14.79 0.74 -5.70
CA LEU A 437 -14.95 -0.72 -5.85
C LEU A 437 -13.67 -1.36 -6.38
N ALA A 438 -12.96 -0.67 -7.30
CA ALA A 438 -11.69 -1.15 -7.86
C ALA A 438 -10.63 -1.39 -6.78
N ARG A 439 -10.53 -0.49 -5.80
CA ARG A 439 -9.61 -0.64 -4.65
C ARG A 439 -9.89 -1.88 -3.79
N LEU A 440 -11.09 -2.47 -3.83
CA LEU A 440 -11.48 -3.59 -2.95
C LEU A 440 -11.05 -4.97 -3.46
N LYS A 441 -10.54 -5.08 -4.70
CA LYS A 441 -9.93 -6.31 -5.22
C LYS A 441 -8.87 -6.80 -4.22
N GLU A 442 -8.76 -8.11 -4.00
CA GLU A 442 -7.79 -8.76 -3.08
C GLU A 442 -8.07 -8.57 -1.57
N ALA A 443 -9.13 -7.85 -1.17
CA ALA A 443 -9.51 -7.77 0.24
C ALA A 443 -10.14 -9.09 0.74
N ARG A 444 -10.01 -9.36 2.04
CA ARG A 444 -10.78 -10.39 2.78
C ARG A 444 -11.83 -9.77 3.70
N ILE A 445 -11.56 -8.56 4.19
CA ILE A 445 -12.53 -7.77 4.94
C ILE A 445 -12.62 -6.36 4.35
N VAL A 446 -13.85 -5.88 4.19
CA VAL A 446 -14.15 -4.50 3.79
C VAL A 446 -14.99 -3.86 4.88
N THR A 447 -14.53 -2.74 5.39
CA THR A 447 -15.24 -1.99 6.40
C THR A 447 -15.81 -0.70 5.84
N ALA A 448 -17.04 -0.39 6.20
CA ALA A 448 -17.66 0.90 5.94
C ALA A 448 -18.12 1.47 7.28
N SER A 449 -17.89 2.76 7.51
CA SER A 449 -18.23 3.41 8.77
C SER A 449 -18.99 4.69 8.47
N GLU A 450 -19.94 5.03 9.35
CA GLU A 450 -20.81 6.20 9.26
C GLU A 450 -21.93 6.03 8.22
N THR A 451 -23.13 5.80 8.73
CA THR A 451 -24.36 5.70 7.94
C THR A 451 -25.15 7.00 8.10
N ASP A 452 -25.44 7.68 7.01
CA ASP A 452 -26.30 8.86 7.05
C ASP A 452 -27.75 8.50 7.35
N GLN A 453 -28.41 9.40 8.07
CA GLN A 453 -29.84 9.31 8.35
C GLN A 453 -30.64 9.42 7.04
N GLY A 454 -31.52 8.46 6.79
CA GLY A 454 -32.35 8.43 5.57
C GLY A 454 -31.64 7.92 4.30
N ALA A 455 -30.36 7.51 4.37
CA ALA A 455 -29.69 6.87 3.24
C ALA A 455 -30.39 5.56 2.84
N ARG A 456 -30.34 5.16 1.56
CA ARG A 456 -30.95 3.91 1.04
C ARG A 456 -29.86 3.02 0.47
N PHE A 457 -29.89 1.72 0.78
CA PHE A 457 -28.95 0.77 0.17
C PHE A 457 -29.16 0.63 -1.34
N ASP A 458 -28.06 0.39 -2.08
CA ASP A 458 -28.12 -0.15 -3.43
C ASP A 458 -28.22 -1.67 -3.36
N GLU A 459 -29.46 -2.18 -3.37
CA GLU A 459 -29.76 -3.61 -3.22
C GLU A 459 -29.13 -4.45 -4.35
N ALA A 460 -29.05 -3.92 -5.57
CA ALA A 460 -28.45 -4.62 -6.70
C ALA A 460 -26.93 -4.73 -6.53
N LEU A 461 -26.27 -3.65 -6.11
CA LEU A 461 -24.86 -3.66 -5.81
C LEU A 461 -24.54 -4.59 -4.63
N LEU A 462 -25.29 -4.52 -3.53
CA LEU A 462 -25.09 -5.40 -2.37
C LEU A 462 -25.24 -6.87 -2.73
N LYS A 463 -26.22 -7.23 -3.57
CA LYS A 463 -26.38 -8.60 -4.06
C LYS A 463 -25.14 -9.08 -4.81
N ARG A 464 -24.56 -8.24 -5.68
CA ARG A 464 -23.30 -8.56 -6.38
C ARG A 464 -22.12 -8.69 -5.43
N LEU A 465 -21.94 -7.72 -4.53
CA LEU A 465 -20.81 -7.69 -3.59
C LEU A 465 -20.82 -8.85 -2.59
N THR A 466 -22.00 -9.31 -2.18
CA THR A 466 -22.14 -10.44 -1.25
C THR A 466 -22.34 -11.78 -1.96
N GLY A 467 -22.86 -11.79 -3.18
CA GLY A 467 -23.32 -12.98 -3.89
C GLY A 467 -22.24 -13.79 -4.60
N GLY A 468 -21.02 -13.24 -4.74
CA GLY A 468 -19.96 -13.86 -5.53
C GLY A 468 -20.13 -13.63 -7.04
N ASP A 469 -20.92 -12.64 -7.44
CA ASP A 469 -21.06 -12.23 -8.83
C ASP A 469 -19.84 -11.40 -9.26
N THR A 470 -19.49 -11.48 -10.54
CA THR A 470 -18.44 -10.62 -11.12
C THR A 470 -18.86 -9.15 -11.05
N ILE A 471 -17.93 -8.29 -10.63
CA ILE A 471 -18.09 -6.84 -10.68
C ILE A 471 -17.11 -6.23 -11.67
N THR A 472 -17.62 -5.34 -12.51
CA THR A 472 -16.83 -4.55 -13.47
C THR A 472 -16.56 -3.18 -12.88
N CYS A 473 -15.29 -2.79 -12.82
CA CYS A 473 -14.87 -1.51 -12.25
C CYS A 473 -13.60 -0.98 -12.91
N ARG A 474 -13.23 0.28 -12.62
CA ARG A 474 -12.00 0.89 -13.14
C ARG A 474 -11.41 1.89 -12.15
N PHE A 475 -10.09 2.05 -12.23
CA PHE A 475 -9.43 3.23 -11.68
C PHE A 475 -9.69 4.44 -12.57
N LEU A 476 -9.52 5.65 -12.02
CA LEU A 476 -9.69 6.88 -12.79
C LEU A 476 -8.68 6.91 -13.96
N ASN A 477 -9.16 7.16 -15.17
CA ASN A 477 -8.37 7.17 -16.42
C ASN A 477 -7.67 5.84 -16.74
N GLN A 478 -8.19 4.71 -16.23
CA GLN A 478 -7.71 3.37 -16.59
C GLN A 478 -8.84 2.53 -17.21
N GLU A 479 -8.44 1.44 -17.87
CA GLU A 479 -9.37 0.47 -18.45
C GLU A 479 -10.21 -0.24 -17.39
N PHE A 480 -11.38 -0.74 -17.82
CA PHE A 480 -12.21 -1.59 -16.98
C PHE A 480 -11.54 -2.93 -16.74
N PHE A 481 -11.77 -3.48 -15.55
CA PHE A 481 -11.43 -4.85 -15.21
C PHE A 481 -12.52 -5.47 -14.35
N ASP A 482 -12.53 -6.79 -14.38
CA ASP A 482 -13.52 -7.62 -13.71
C ASP A 482 -12.87 -8.38 -12.55
N TYR A 483 -13.60 -8.55 -11.46
CA TYR A 483 -13.23 -9.51 -10.42
C TYR A 483 -14.46 -10.02 -9.67
N VAL A 484 -14.31 -11.20 -9.06
CA VAL A 484 -15.31 -11.74 -8.13
C VAL A 484 -14.93 -11.30 -6.70
N PRO A 485 -15.82 -10.67 -5.93
CA PRO A 485 -15.56 -10.31 -4.54
C PRO A 485 -15.16 -11.52 -3.69
N GLU A 486 -14.08 -11.37 -2.91
CA GLU A 486 -13.59 -12.39 -1.96
C GLU A 486 -13.62 -11.90 -0.51
N PHE A 487 -14.24 -10.75 -0.28
CA PHE A 487 -14.30 -10.09 1.02
C PHE A 487 -15.67 -10.19 1.69
N LYS A 488 -15.67 -10.01 3.02
CA LYS A 488 -16.89 -9.82 3.81
C LYS A 488 -17.02 -8.34 4.17
N ILE A 489 -18.25 -7.81 4.04
CA ILE A 489 -18.52 -6.41 4.38
C ILE A 489 -18.93 -6.33 5.85
N TRP A 490 -18.23 -5.47 6.60
CA TRP A 490 -18.55 -5.08 7.96
C TRP A 490 -18.92 -3.60 7.98
N LEU A 491 -20.22 -3.32 7.99
CA LEU A 491 -20.77 -1.98 8.11
C LEU A 491 -20.89 -1.60 9.59
N VAL A 492 -20.50 -0.38 9.93
CA VAL A 492 -20.64 0.18 11.27
C VAL A 492 -21.43 1.48 11.19
N GLY A 493 -22.53 1.58 11.95
CA GLY A 493 -23.40 2.74 11.87
C GLY A 493 -24.33 2.91 13.06
N ASN A 494 -24.87 4.12 13.17
CA ASN A 494 -25.86 4.50 14.19
C ASN A 494 -27.25 4.70 13.58
N HIS A 495 -27.36 4.76 12.25
CA HIS A 495 -28.60 4.89 11.50
C HIS A 495 -28.77 3.68 10.59
N LYS A 496 -29.99 3.15 10.48
CA LYS A 496 -30.24 2.01 9.59
C LYS A 496 -30.63 2.54 8.21
N PRO A 497 -29.90 2.20 7.13
CA PRO A 497 -30.30 2.61 5.78
C PRO A 497 -31.68 2.06 5.41
N LEU A 498 -32.39 2.69 4.49
CA LEU A 498 -33.66 2.20 3.97
C LEU A 498 -33.43 1.05 2.99
N ILE A 499 -34.35 0.09 3.02
CA ILE A 499 -34.44 -1.06 2.12
C ILE A 499 -35.88 -1.13 1.63
N LYS A 500 -36.10 -1.41 0.34
CA LYS A 500 -37.46 -1.57 -0.18
C LYS A 500 -38.06 -2.87 0.35
N GLY A 501 -39.29 -2.79 0.87
CA GLY A 501 -39.84 -3.83 1.74
C GLY A 501 -40.19 -5.18 1.10
N THR A 502 -40.06 -5.32 -0.21
CA THR A 502 -40.43 -6.54 -0.94
C THR A 502 -39.25 -7.46 -1.28
N ASP A 503 -38.01 -7.06 -0.99
CA ASP A 503 -36.82 -7.81 -1.41
C ASP A 503 -36.32 -8.79 -0.33
N ASP A 504 -36.96 -9.96 -0.19
CA ASP A 504 -36.48 -11.04 0.71
C ASP A 504 -35.01 -11.41 0.47
N ALA A 505 -34.54 -11.25 -0.77
CA ALA A 505 -33.18 -11.56 -1.13
C ALA A 505 -32.17 -10.60 -0.48
N ILE A 506 -32.49 -9.35 -0.16
CA ILE A 506 -31.52 -8.51 0.59
C ILE A 506 -31.56 -8.81 2.09
N TRP A 507 -32.75 -9.08 2.65
CA TRP A 507 -32.90 -9.38 4.08
C TRP A 507 -32.16 -10.64 4.51
N ARG A 508 -32.12 -11.69 3.66
CA ARG A 508 -31.31 -12.90 3.94
C ARG A 508 -29.80 -12.64 3.95
N ARG A 509 -29.32 -11.52 3.41
CA ARG A 509 -27.89 -11.16 3.34
C ARG A 509 -27.47 -10.31 4.54
N ILE A 510 -28.38 -9.54 5.13
CA ILE A 510 -28.05 -8.65 6.24
C ILE A 510 -28.03 -9.43 7.56
N ARG A 511 -26.95 -9.27 8.32
CA ARG A 511 -26.82 -9.73 9.71
C ARG A 511 -26.69 -8.49 10.58
N LEU A 512 -27.80 -8.03 11.15
CA LEU A 512 -27.80 -6.85 12.03
C LEU A 512 -27.31 -7.28 13.42
N ILE A 513 -26.12 -6.83 13.78
CA ILE A 513 -25.44 -7.14 15.04
C ILE A 513 -25.71 -5.99 16.02
N PRO A 514 -26.54 -6.20 17.06
CA PRO A 514 -26.92 -5.14 17.99
C PRO A 514 -25.83 -4.89 19.05
N PHE A 515 -25.29 -3.67 19.06
CA PHE A 515 -24.41 -3.14 20.12
C PHE A 515 -25.21 -2.19 21.01
N GLU A 516 -25.93 -2.76 21.97
CA GLU A 516 -26.92 -2.05 22.80
C GLU A 516 -26.33 -1.50 24.12
N VAL A 517 -25.18 -2.01 24.53
CA VAL A 517 -24.52 -1.57 25.78
C VAL A 517 -23.92 -0.18 25.60
N THR A 518 -24.12 0.70 26.58
CA THR A 518 -23.39 1.97 26.67
C THR A 518 -22.34 1.85 27.75
N VAL A 519 -21.05 1.92 27.40
CA VAL A 519 -19.95 1.77 28.35
C VAL A 519 -19.83 3.05 29.20
N PRO A 520 -20.01 2.98 30.53
CA PRO A 520 -19.85 4.12 31.44
C PRO A 520 -18.45 4.74 31.36
N ALA A 521 -18.32 6.04 31.60
CA ALA A 521 -17.03 6.74 31.45
C ALA A 521 -15.94 6.19 32.35
N GLU A 522 -16.32 5.69 33.53
CA GLU A 522 -15.45 5.12 34.57
C GLU A 522 -14.88 3.76 34.17
N GLN A 523 -15.60 3.02 33.31
CA GLN A 523 -15.18 1.71 32.80
C GLN A 523 -14.40 1.83 31.47
N ARG A 524 -14.25 3.04 30.93
CA ARG A 524 -13.50 3.27 29.68
C ARG A 524 -12.02 3.25 29.95
N ASP A 525 -11.38 2.14 29.58
CA ASP A 525 -9.94 2.05 29.54
C ASP A 525 -9.39 2.82 28.32
N ARG A 526 -8.68 3.92 28.60
CA ARG A 526 -8.06 4.77 27.56
C ARG A 526 -6.91 4.07 26.81
N GLN A 527 -6.34 3.02 27.40
CA GLN A 527 -5.24 2.24 26.83
C GLN A 527 -5.71 0.91 26.23
N LEU A 528 -7.03 0.72 26.10
CA LEU A 528 -7.59 -0.54 25.61
C LEU A 528 -7.05 -0.90 24.22
N LYS A 529 -6.87 0.09 23.33
CA LYS A 529 -6.36 -0.17 21.97
C LYS A 529 -4.93 -0.70 22.00
N GLU A 530 -4.05 -0.10 22.80
CA GLU A 530 -2.67 -0.58 22.98
C GLU A 530 -2.62 -1.98 23.61
N LYS A 531 -3.48 -2.24 24.60
CA LYS A 531 -3.60 -3.56 25.24
C LYS A 531 -4.07 -4.62 24.27
N LEU A 532 -5.09 -4.33 23.47
CA LEU A 532 -5.59 -5.24 22.42
C LEU A 532 -4.52 -5.50 21.37
N ARG A 533 -3.71 -4.49 21.01
CA ARG A 533 -2.58 -4.66 20.09
C ARG A 533 -1.55 -5.68 20.57
N ALA A 534 -1.31 -5.75 21.88
CA ALA A 534 -0.41 -6.75 22.46
C ALA A 534 -0.98 -8.18 22.35
N GLU A 535 -2.30 -8.33 22.23
CA GLU A 535 -2.96 -9.63 22.11
C GLU A 535 -3.23 -10.07 20.65
N PHE A 536 -2.77 -9.32 19.64
CA PHE A 536 -3.01 -9.63 18.23
C PHE A 536 -2.70 -11.10 17.83
N PRO A 537 -1.58 -11.71 18.26
CA PRO A 537 -1.35 -13.14 18.02
C PRO A 537 -2.46 -14.04 18.56
N GLY A 538 -2.93 -13.78 19.79
CA GLY A 538 -4.00 -14.54 20.42
C GLY A 538 -5.38 -14.28 19.80
N ILE A 539 -5.66 -13.05 19.39
CA ILE A 539 -6.91 -12.73 18.68
C ILE A 539 -6.92 -13.43 17.31
N LEU A 540 -5.79 -13.45 16.60
CA LEU A 540 -5.67 -14.18 15.34
C LEU A 540 -5.85 -15.70 15.55
N ALA A 541 -5.23 -16.28 16.58
CA ALA A 541 -5.44 -17.68 16.95
C ALA A 541 -6.92 -17.98 17.22
N TRP A 542 -7.57 -17.13 18.03
CA TRP A 542 -8.99 -17.20 18.31
C TRP A 542 -9.84 -17.11 17.02
N MET A 543 -9.53 -16.20 16.10
CA MET A 543 -10.22 -16.10 14.81
C MET A 543 -10.03 -17.34 13.92
N VAL A 544 -8.84 -17.94 13.90
CA VAL A 544 -8.58 -19.19 13.16
C VAL A 544 -9.42 -20.33 13.72
N GLN A 545 -9.54 -20.46 15.04
CA GLN A 545 -10.46 -21.43 15.65
C GLN A 545 -11.92 -21.16 15.25
N GLY A 546 -12.32 -19.89 15.16
CA GLY A 546 -13.64 -19.49 14.67
C GLY A 546 -13.86 -19.86 13.20
N CYS A 547 -12.80 -19.85 12.38
CA CYS A 547 -12.85 -20.31 11.00
C CYS A 547 -13.12 -21.82 10.94
N LEU A 548 -12.41 -22.61 11.75
CA LEU A 548 -12.62 -24.06 11.83
C LEU A 548 -14.03 -24.40 12.30
N ALA A 549 -14.52 -23.73 13.35
CA ALA A 549 -15.89 -23.88 13.83
C ALA A 549 -16.93 -23.51 12.76
N TRP A 550 -16.74 -22.38 12.05
CA TRP A 550 -17.59 -21.99 10.93
C TRP A 550 -17.62 -23.04 9.81
N ARG A 551 -16.50 -23.69 9.49
CA ARG A 551 -16.48 -24.71 8.44
C ARG A 551 -17.36 -25.91 8.79
N LEU A 552 -17.37 -26.31 10.07
CA LEU A 552 -18.15 -27.43 10.58
C LEU A 552 -19.64 -27.08 10.73
N GLU A 553 -19.92 -25.92 11.31
CA GLU A 553 -21.27 -25.57 11.78
C GLU A 553 -21.99 -24.53 10.90
N LYS A 554 -21.28 -23.95 9.92
CA LYS A 554 -21.67 -22.70 9.26
C LYS A 554 -21.79 -21.55 10.26
N LEU A 555 -22.22 -20.38 9.78
CA LEU A 555 -22.39 -19.22 10.68
C LEU A 555 -23.42 -19.48 11.78
N GLY A 556 -24.41 -20.33 11.50
CA GLY A 556 -25.59 -20.45 12.35
C GLY A 556 -26.35 -19.12 12.40
N THR A 557 -27.06 -18.91 13.50
CA THR A 557 -27.81 -17.69 13.75
C THR A 557 -27.76 -17.38 15.24
N ALA A 558 -28.06 -16.15 15.62
CA ALA A 558 -28.25 -15.75 17.01
C ALA A 558 -29.63 -15.12 17.14
N SER A 559 -30.34 -15.44 18.22
CA SER A 559 -31.68 -14.91 18.50
C SER A 559 -31.70 -13.38 18.48
N ALA A 560 -30.68 -12.73 19.04
CA ALA A 560 -30.50 -11.28 19.00
C ALA A 560 -30.42 -10.73 17.56
N ILE A 561 -29.69 -11.39 16.65
CA ILE A 561 -29.58 -10.99 15.24
C ILE A 561 -30.92 -11.16 14.53
N GLN A 562 -31.60 -12.29 14.74
CA GLN A 562 -32.90 -12.56 14.13
C GLN A 562 -33.92 -11.50 14.52
N GLN A 563 -34.02 -11.20 15.82
CA GLN A 563 -34.92 -10.19 16.33
C GLN A 563 -34.56 -8.78 15.83
N ALA A 564 -33.27 -8.43 15.84
CA ALA A 564 -32.81 -7.13 15.36
C ALA A 564 -33.09 -6.94 13.87
N THR A 565 -32.76 -7.93 13.03
CA THR A 565 -33.03 -7.88 11.58
C THR A 565 -34.53 -7.90 11.27
N ALA A 566 -35.33 -8.72 11.97
CA ALA A 566 -36.79 -8.74 11.78
C ALA A 566 -37.43 -7.39 12.15
N ASN A 567 -36.99 -6.78 13.26
CA ASN A 567 -37.46 -5.45 13.65
C ASN A 567 -37.10 -4.38 12.62
N TYR A 568 -35.86 -4.41 12.12
CA TYR A 568 -35.41 -3.51 11.07
C TYR A 568 -36.21 -3.68 9.77
N ARG A 569 -36.58 -4.90 9.41
CA ARG A 569 -37.47 -5.17 8.28
C ARG A 569 -38.85 -4.56 8.47
N VAL A 570 -39.52 -4.83 9.59
CA VAL A 570 -40.84 -4.25 9.89
C VAL A 570 -40.80 -2.72 9.88
N ASP A 571 -39.73 -2.12 10.44
CA ASP A 571 -39.53 -0.68 10.44
C ASP A 571 -39.30 -0.12 9.02
N SER A 572 -38.82 -0.95 8.08
CA SER A 572 -38.60 -0.57 6.67
C SER A 572 -39.88 -0.73 5.84
N ASP A 573 -40.61 -1.84 6.00
CA ASP A 573 -41.80 -2.19 5.21
C ASP A 573 -42.99 -1.24 5.53
N SER A 574 -43.47 -1.25 6.78
CA SER A 574 -44.74 -0.59 7.17
C SER A 574 -44.71 0.94 7.08
N LEU A 575 -43.55 1.55 7.31
CA LEU A 575 -43.41 3.01 7.30
C LEU A 575 -43.16 3.57 5.92
N THR A 576 -42.49 2.84 5.03
CA THR A 576 -42.20 3.33 3.67
C THR A 576 -43.50 3.41 2.88
N ASP A 577 -44.28 2.32 2.90
CA ASP A 577 -45.56 2.26 2.20
C ASP A 577 -46.57 3.26 2.78
N PHE A 578 -46.59 3.41 4.11
CA PHE A 578 -47.38 4.45 4.76
C PHE A 578 -46.98 5.86 4.29
N PHE A 579 -45.67 6.17 4.30
CA PHE A 579 -45.16 7.49 3.91
C PHE A 579 -45.49 7.82 2.46
N GLU A 580 -45.15 6.90 1.54
CA GLU A 580 -45.42 7.09 0.12
C GLU A 580 -46.92 7.22 -0.16
N ALA A 581 -47.77 6.49 0.55
CA ALA A 581 -49.22 6.57 0.33
C ALA A 581 -49.89 7.77 1.02
N ASN A 582 -49.38 8.24 2.17
CA ASN A 582 -50.15 9.15 3.04
C ASN A 582 -49.46 10.48 3.36
N VAL A 583 -48.15 10.64 3.14
CA VAL A 583 -47.39 11.80 3.60
C VAL A 583 -46.73 12.52 2.42
N ALA A 584 -46.97 13.82 2.28
CA ALA A 584 -46.24 14.69 1.37
C ALA A 584 -45.04 15.29 2.13
N THR A 585 -43.85 15.30 1.50
CA THR A 585 -42.59 15.74 2.11
C THR A 585 -41.95 16.87 1.32
N GLY A 586 -41.08 17.66 1.96
CA GLY A 586 -40.34 18.74 1.30
C GLY A 586 -41.19 19.98 1.12
N LEU A 587 -42.04 20.28 2.09
CA LEU A 587 -42.96 21.42 2.09
C LEU A 587 -42.56 22.41 3.19
N PRO A 588 -41.60 23.32 2.94
CA PRO A 588 -41.07 24.22 3.96
C PRO A 588 -42.17 24.99 4.69
N GLY A 589 -42.16 24.92 6.03
CA GLY A 589 -43.14 25.65 6.86
C GLY A 589 -44.41 24.87 7.20
N ASN A 590 -44.69 23.74 6.54
CA ASN A 590 -45.77 22.84 6.94
C ASN A 590 -45.40 22.09 8.22
N ARG A 591 -46.40 21.80 9.05
CA ARG A 591 -46.23 21.04 10.30
C ARG A 591 -47.38 20.06 10.46
N LEU A 592 -47.09 18.77 10.63
CA LEU A 592 -48.07 17.73 10.91
C LEU A 592 -48.04 17.34 12.39
N ARG A 593 -49.20 17.34 13.07
CA ARG A 593 -49.28 16.91 14.48
C ARG A 593 -48.88 15.44 14.61
N ALA A 594 -48.04 15.10 15.59
CA ALA A 594 -47.57 13.73 15.78
C ALA A 594 -48.70 12.75 16.11
N LYS A 595 -49.73 13.22 16.85
CA LYS A 595 -50.93 12.43 17.16
C LYS A 595 -51.74 12.13 15.89
N GLU A 596 -51.90 13.12 15.04
CA GLU A 596 -52.64 13.02 13.78
C GLU A 596 -51.93 12.11 12.76
N ALA A 597 -50.61 12.26 12.63
CA ALA A 597 -49.77 11.35 11.86
C ALA A 597 -49.93 9.89 12.32
N TYR A 598 -49.94 9.66 13.64
CA TYR A 598 -50.09 8.31 14.19
C TYR A 598 -51.50 7.75 14.03
N GLU A 599 -52.53 8.58 14.20
CA GLU A 599 -53.91 8.18 13.95
C GLU A 599 -54.13 7.81 12.48
N ARG A 600 -53.52 8.56 11.55
CA ARG A 600 -53.55 8.23 10.12
C ARG A 600 -52.82 6.92 9.85
N TYR A 601 -51.64 6.71 10.45
CA TYR A 601 -50.90 5.45 10.34
C TYR A 601 -51.71 4.27 10.85
N LYS A 602 -52.32 4.37 12.04
CA LYS A 602 -53.17 3.32 12.58
C LYS A 602 -54.33 2.96 11.65
N LYS A 603 -55.00 3.97 11.09
CA LYS A 603 -56.10 3.75 10.13
C LYS A 603 -55.61 3.04 8.88
N TRP A 604 -54.47 3.46 8.33
CA TRP A 604 -53.86 2.85 7.15
C TRP A 604 -53.41 1.40 7.43
N ALA A 605 -52.68 1.16 8.52
CA ALA A 605 -52.19 -0.15 8.91
C ALA A 605 -53.36 -1.14 9.14
N LYS A 606 -54.40 -0.70 9.85
CA LYS A 606 -55.61 -1.52 10.07
C LYS A 606 -56.36 -1.81 8.77
N ALA A 607 -56.43 -0.87 7.83
CA ALA A 607 -57.07 -1.07 6.54
C ALA A 607 -56.26 -2.01 5.62
N GLY A 608 -54.93 -2.00 5.70
CA GLY A 608 -54.03 -2.87 4.96
C GLY A 608 -53.80 -4.25 5.59
N GLY A 609 -54.31 -4.49 6.82
CA GLY A 609 -54.06 -5.73 7.55
C GLY A 609 -52.65 -5.84 8.13
N GLU A 610 -51.94 -4.72 8.29
CA GLU A 610 -50.60 -4.66 8.86
C GLU A 610 -50.62 -4.58 10.40
N ASN A 611 -49.54 -5.05 11.03
CA ASN A 611 -49.37 -4.93 12.48
C ASN A 611 -49.07 -3.47 12.89
N GLU A 612 -49.88 -2.92 13.81
CA GLU A 612 -49.68 -1.57 14.33
C GLU A 612 -48.41 -1.49 15.19
N MET A 613 -47.47 -0.61 14.85
CA MET A 613 -46.39 -0.23 15.77
C MET A 613 -46.88 0.72 16.89
N SER A 614 -46.18 0.74 18.03
CA SER A 614 -46.50 1.66 19.13
C SER A 614 -46.25 3.13 18.75
N LEU A 615 -46.96 4.07 19.37
CA LEU A 615 -46.79 5.51 19.13
C LEU A 615 -45.32 5.96 19.29
N THR A 616 -44.64 5.44 20.31
CA THR A 616 -43.22 5.73 20.58
C THR A 616 -42.32 5.19 19.47
N ARG A 617 -42.58 3.96 18.99
CA ARG A 617 -41.83 3.33 17.90
C ARG A 617 -42.07 4.05 16.57
N PHE A 618 -43.33 4.38 16.26
CA PHE A 618 -43.71 5.18 15.10
C PHE A 618 -42.97 6.52 15.08
N GLY A 619 -43.02 7.27 16.19
CA GLY A 619 -42.36 8.56 16.27
C GLY A 619 -40.84 8.49 16.17
N LYS A 620 -40.21 7.44 16.73
CA LYS A 620 -38.77 7.22 16.58
C LYS A 620 -38.41 6.92 15.12
N ALA A 621 -39.19 6.08 14.46
CA ALA A 621 -38.91 5.66 13.09
C ALA A 621 -39.18 6.77 12.04
N LEU A 622 -40.09 7.71 12.34
CA LEU A 622 -40.27 8.97 11.62
C LEU A 622 -39.03 9.86 11.70
N VAL A 623 -38.52 10.05 12.91
CA VAL A 623 -37.29 10.83 13.13
C VAL A 623 -36.13 10.15 12.42
N GLU A 624 -35.94 8.84 12.56
CA GLU A 624 -34.88 8.08 11.87
C GLU A 624 -34.91 8.21 10.32
N ARG A 625 -36.06 8.56 9.74
CA ARG A 625 -36.23 8.84 8.29
C ARG A 625 -35.90 10.28 7.89
N GLY A 626 -35.37 11.08 8.79
CA GLY A 626 -34.97 12.47 8.54
C GLY A 626 -36.09 13.49 8.77
N VAL A 627 -37.25 13.07 9.30
CA VAL A 627 -38.32 14.01 9.64
C VAL A 627 -37.99 14.72 10.95
N MET A 628 -37.79 16.03 10.87
CA MET A 628 -37.52 16.85 12.04
C MET A 628 -38.76 16.94 12.94
N LYS A 629 -38.53 16.80 14.24
CA LYS A 629 -39.56 16.86 15.27
C LYS A 629 -39.42 18.15 16.06
N ASP A 630 -40.54 18.77 16.40
CA ASP A 630 -40.61 19.99 17.20
C ASP A 630 -41.71 19.89 18.26
N LYS A 631 -41.67 20.77 19.25
CA LYS A 631 -42.66 20.82 20.34
C LYS A 631 -43.00 22.27 20.70
N ASP A 632 -44.28 22.55 20.83
CA ASP A 632 -44.81 23.80 21.39
C ASP A 632 -45.89 23.50 22.44
N GLU A 633 -46.57 24.55 22.93
CA GLU A 633 -47.63 24.45 23.95
C GLU A 633 -48.82 23.58 23.52
N LEU A 634 -49.02 23.40 22.21
CA LEU A 634 -50.12 22.63 21.63
C LEU A 634 -49.74 21.18 21.34
N GLY A 635 -48.47 20.80 21.53
CA GLY A 635 -48.01 19.41 21.45
C GLY A 635 -46.78 19.21 20.58
N VAL A 636 -46.64 18.01 20.04
CA VAL A 636 -45.48 17.57 19.25
C VAL A 636 -45.85 17.54 17.77
N TYR A 637 -44.96 18.06 16.92
CA TYR A 637 -45.17 18.19 15.47
C TYR A 637 -43.97 17.67 14.69
N TYR A 638 -44.21 17.27 13.45
CA TYR A 638 -43.21 16.94 12.44
C TYR A 638 -43.15 18.07 11.41
N LYS A 639 -41.94 18.57 11.12
CA LYS A 639 -41.70 19.69 10.20
C LYS A 639 -41.64 19.25 8.75
N ASP A 640 -42.00 20.19 7.88
CA ASP A 640 -41.87 20.15 6.43
C ASP A 640 -42.60 18.99 5.74
N ILE A 641 -43.66 18.49 6.41
CA ILE A 641 -44.53 17.41 5.95
C ILE A 641 -46.02 17.72 6.23
N CYS A 642 -46.92 17.16 5.42
CA CYS A 642 -48.36 17.14 5.68
C CYS A 642 -48.99 15.82 5.16
N LEU A 643 -50.29 15.60 5.44
CA LEU A 643 -51.00 14.44 4.89
C LEU A 643 -51.40 14.71 3.43
N LYS A 644 -51.21 13.73 2.54
CA LYS A 644 -51.52 13.87 1.09
C LYS A 644 -52.97 14.22 0.78
N ALA A 645 -53.92 13.88 1.67
CA ALA A 645 -55.32 14.27 1.50
C ALA A 645 -55.58 15.78 1.71
N GLU A 646 -54.62 16.49 2.30
CA GLU A 646 -54.66 17.92 2.58
C GLU A 646 -53.73 18.71 1.65
N TYR A 647 -52.97 18.03 0.79
CA TYR A 647 -52.09 18.63 -0.19
C TYR A 647 -52.88 18.96 -1.46
N VAL A 648 -53.17 20.25 -1.66
CA VAL A 648 -53.62 20.78 -2.96
C VAL A 648 -52.36 21.26 -3.68
N ALA A 649 -51.98 20.59 -4.77
CA ALA A 649 -50.91 21.08 -5.63
C ALA A 649 -51.33 22.44 -6.22
N ASP A 650 -50.49 23.46 -6.07
CA ASP A 650 -50.70 24.74 -6.74
C ASP A 650 -50.48 24.52 -8.25
N PRO A 651 -51.47 24.81 -9.13
CA PRO A 651 -51.36 24.50 -10.56
C PRO A 651 -50.30 25.30 -11.35
N GLU A 652 -49.49 26.13 -10.70
CA GLU A 652 -48.53 27.03 -11.38
C GLU A 652 -47.06 26.58 -11.34
N GLU A 653 -46.73 25.38 -10.85
CA GLU A 653 -45.39 24.79 -10.99
C GLU A 653 -45.44 23.45 -11.76
N GLU A 654 -45.59 23.52 -13.09
CA GLU A 654 -45.11 22.52 -14.05
C GLU A 654 -44.19 23.16 -15.10
#